data_AF-A0A958P403-F1
#
_entry.id   AF-A0A958P403-F1
#
_cell.length_a   1.000
_cell.length_b   1.000
_cell.length_c   1.000
_cell.angle_alpha   90.00
_cell.angle_beta   90.00
_cell.angle_gamma   90.00
#
_symmetry.space_group_name_H-M   'P 1'
#
loop_
_entity.id
_entity.type
_entity.pdbx_description
1 polymer ?
#
loop_
_entity_poly.entity_id
_entity_poly.type
_entity_poly.pdbx_seq_one_letter_code
_entity_poly.pdbx_strand_id
1 'polypeptide(L)'
;METIEKYTPKNKVRIVTAASLFDGHDAAINIMRRIIQATGCEVIHLGHDRSVEEVVNCAIEEDANAIAMTSYQGGHVEYLKYMYDLLKEKGCEHIKIFAGGGGTILPEEIKELQDYGITRIYHPDDGREMGLQGMINDMIEKCDYPTGANLNGEVNHLKEKDVKSIAKLISAAENFPEESKVDLDKVHELASKVSTPVLGITGTGGAGKSSLVDELVRRFLIDFTDKNIAIVSVDPSKRKTGGALLGDRIRMNAIKNNRVYMRSLATRQSNLALSKHVAEALEILKAAEYDLIILETSGIGQSDTEIMDHSDVSLYVMTPEFGAATQLEKIDMLDFADVVAVNKFDKRGALDAIRDVKKQYKRNHNAFEMADEDVPVFGTIASQFNDPGMNTLYKVIMDKLVEKTGAELKSTFEITKEMSEKVFVIPPSRTRYLSEISENNRSYDKWVNEQVEIADKLFAIHNTIQTIGNVTLSLSKGDIDSETILRQAQDDTKDVLKVLIAQFDKIKLDFDPHNWNIIESWNDKIKKYKDPVYTFKVRDKELSIQTHTESLSHTQIPKVALPKYKGWGDVLRWSLQENVPGEFPYTAGLFPFKREGEDPTRMFAGEGGPERTNRRFHYVSLGMPAKRLSTAFDSVTLYGNDPDVRPDIYGKIGNSGVSICCLDDAKKLYSGFDLSHPATSVSMTINGPAPMLLGFFMNAAIDQNCEKYIKENGLEKEVEAKIEAIYKTKGVKRPAYQGELPEGNDGLGLFLLGVTGDQVLPADVYATIKADTLTKVRGTVQADILKEDQAQNTCIFSTEFALRLMGDVQEYFIDKGVRNFYSVSISGYHIAEAGANPITQLALTLANGFTYVEYYLSRGMDINAFGPNLSFFFSNGIDPEYAVIGRVARRIWAKALAKKYGANARAQMLKYHIQTSGRSLHAQEIDFNDIRTTLQALYAIYDNCNSLHTNAYDEAITTPTEESVRRAMAIQLIINRELGLAKNENPIQGAFIIEELTDLVEEAVLTEFDRITERGGVLGAMETMYQRSKIQEESLYYETLKHNGEFPIIGVNTFLSSKGSPTVTPKEVIRATKEEKEYQISMLGELHKGNEGKAQEELNKVQNAAIQNQNMFETLMEATKYCSLGQITDALFEVGGQYRRNM
;
A
#
# COMPACT_ATOMS: atom_id res chain seq x y z
N MET A 1 -23.14 -2.38 29.49
CA MET A 1 -24.04 -2.69 28.36
C MET A 1 -24.50 -4.12 28.51
N GLU A 2 -25.80 -4.39 28.32
CA GLU A 2 -26.32 -5.76 28.24
C GLU A 2 -25.76 -6.45 26.99
N THR A 3 -25.41 -7.74 27.09
CA THR A 3 -25.00 -8.55 25.95
C THR A 3 -26.16 -8.72 24.98
N ILE A 4 -26.02 -8.19 23.76
CA ILE A 4 -27.03 -8.31 22.70
C ILE A 4 -27.10 -9.76 22.24
N GLU A 5 -28.29 -10.37 22.34
CA GLU A 5 -28.50 -11.75 21.90
C GLU A 5 -28.42 -11.84 20.37
N LYS A 6 -27.81 -12.92 19.88
CA LYS A 6 -27.53 -13.16 18.48
C LYS A 6 -28.78 -13.73 17.77
N TYR A 7 -29.19 -13.14 16.64
CA TYR A 7 -30.26 -13.69 15.81
C TYR A 7 -29.87 -15.07 15.21
N THR A 8 -30.84 -15.98 15.08
CA THR A 8 -30.64 -17.29 14.43
C THR A 8 -31.47 -17.36 13.15
N PRO A 9 -30.83 -17.39 11.96
CA PRO A 9 -31.54 -17.48 10.69
C PRO A 9 -32.39 -18.74 10.58
N LYS A 10 -33.60 -18.61 10.01
CA LYS A 10 -34.50 -19.73 9.70
C LYS A 10 -34.14 -20.40 8.38
N ASN A 11 -33.65 -19.62 7.41
CA ASN A 11 -33.22 -20.12 6.10
C ASN A 11 -31.69 -20.10 5.96
N LYS A 12 -31.18 -20.68 4.87
CA LYS A 12 -29.76 -20.62 4.50
C LYS A 12 -29.45 -19.28 3.83
N VAL A 13 -29.26 -18.25 4.67
CA VAL A 13 -29.01 -16.88 4.21
C VAL A 13 -27.61 -16.76 3.62
N ARG A 14 -27.54 -16.29 2.37
CA ARG A 14 -26.30 -16.00 1.63
C ARG A 14 -26.14 -14.49 1.45
N ILE A 15 -24.96 -13.95 1.76
CA ILE A 15 -24.69 -12.51 1.69
C ILE A 15 -23.41 -12.24 0.90
N VAL A 16 -23.51 -11.40 -0.13
CA VAL A 16 -22.34 -10.86 -0.85
C VAL A 16 -21.83 -9.64 -0.10
N THR A 17 -20.53 -9.62 0.20
CA THR A 17 -19.89 -8.49 0.90
C THR A 17 -18.75 -7.88 0.08
N ALA A 18 -18.73 -6.55 -0.06
CA ALA A 18 -17.71 -5.83 -0.82
C ALA A 18 -17.52 -4.38 -0.33
N ALA A 19 -16.37 -3.76 -0.62
CA ALA A 19 -16.25 -2.30 -0.65
C ALA A 19 -16.52 -1.79 -2.08
N SER A 20 -17.00 -0.54 -2.19
CA SER A 20 -17.36 0.08 -3.47
C SER A 20 -16.18 0.24 -4.44
N LEU A 21 -16.46 0.62 -5.69
CA LEU A 21 -15.44 0.81 -6.72
C LEU A 21 -14.43 1.89 -6.27
N PHE A 22 -13.15 1.64 -6.52
CA PHE A 22 -12.04 2.50 -6.13
C PHE A 22 -11.97 2.81 -4.63
N ASP A 23 -12.53 1.94 -3.80
CA ASP A 23 -12.52 2.07 -2.35
C ASP A 23 -11.68 0.97 -1.71
N GLY A 24 -10.56 1.38 -1.09
CA GLY A 24 -9.66 0.49 -0.37
C GLY A 24 -10.04 0.28 1.10
N HIS A 25 -11.06 0.99 1.61
CA HIS A 25 -11.46 0.94 3.02
C HIS A 25 -12.27 -0.32 3.35
N ASP A 26 -11.55 -1.42 3.57
CA ASP A 26 -12.15 -2.73 3.83
C ASP A 26 -12.20 -3.11 5.32
N ALA A 27 -11.62 -2.30 6.21
CA ALA A 27 -11.58 -2.57 7.64
C ALA A 27 -12.99 -2.76 8.22
N ALA A 28 -13.93 -1.87 7.89
CA ALA A 28 -15.31 -1.93 8.35
C ALA A 28 -16.03 -3.20 7.83
N ILE A 29 -15.98 -3.47 6.52
CA ILE A 29 -16.66 -4.63 5.93
C ILE A 29 -16.06 -5.95 6.41
N ASN A 30 -14.76 -6.00 6.72
CA ASN A 30 -14.11 -7.16 7.32
C ASN A 30 -14.61 -7.45 8.74
N ILE A 31 -14.87 -6.42 9.54
CA ILE A 31 -15.49 -6.59 10.86
C ILE A 31 -16.93 -7.10 10.69
N MET A 32 -17.71 -6.45 9.82
CA MET A 32 -19.11 -6.82 9.61
C MET A 32 -19.26 -8.26 9.11
N ARG A 33 -18.46 -8.68 8.11
CA ARG A 33 -18.53 -10.05 7.57
C ARG A 33 -18.20 -11.12 8.60
N ARG A 34 -17.30 -10.85 9.55
CA ARG A 34 -16.95 -11.79 10.64
C ARG A 34 -18.14 -11.99 11.56
N ILE A 35 -18.87 -10.92 11.87
CA ILE A 35 -20.09 -10.98 12.68
C ILE A 35 -21.20 -11.69 11.89
N ILE A 36 -21.38 -11.40 10.60
CA ILE A 36 -22.35 -12.09 9.72
C ILE A 36 -22.09 -13.60 9.66
N GLN A 37 -20.83 -14.01 9.44
CA GLN A 37 -20.44 -15.43 9.44
C GLN A 37 -20.67 -16.06 10.82
N ALA A 38 -20.37 -15.33 11.90
CA ALA A 38 -20.65 -15.77 13.25
C ALA A 38 -22.16 -15.93 13.48
N THR A 39 -22.99 -15.12 12.81
CA THR A 39 -24.45 -15.20 12.85
C THR A 39 -25.02 -16.51 12.28
N GLY A 40 -24.30 -17.14 11.36
CA GLY A 40 -24.68 -18.41 10.75
C GLY A 40 -24.98 -18.31 9.25
N CYS A 41 -24.66 -17.17 8.63
CA CYS A 41 -24.81 -16.94 7.20
C CYS A 41 -23.60 -17.46 6.40
N GLU A 42 -23.83 -17.75 5.12
CA GLU A 42 -22.80 -18.01 4.14
C GLU A 42 -22.38 -16.68 3.51
N VAL A 43 -21.12 -16.29 3.66
CA VAL A 43 -20.61 -14.99 3.19
C VAL A 43 -19.75 -15.19 1.95
N ILE A 44 -20.18 -14.63 0.82
CA ILE A 44 -19.38 -14.51 -0.39
C ILE A 44 -18.66 -13.17 -0.29
N HIS A 45 -17.37 -13.21 0.04
CA HIS A 45 -16.61 -11.97 0.22
C HIS A 45 -15.82 -11.64 -1.05
N LEU A 46 -16.07 -10.47 -1.63
CA LEU A 46 -15.39 -9.99 -2.83
C LEU A 46 -14.18 -9.09 -2.53
N GLY A 47 -13.98 -8.70 -1.27
CA GLY A 47 -12.91 -7.79 -0.88
C GLY A 47 -13.29 -6.33 -1.17
N HIS A 48 -12.33 -5.58 -1.69
CA HIS A 48 -12.42 -4.14 -1.94
C HIS A 48 -12.34 -3.81 -3.44
N ASP A 49 -12.58 -2.55 -3.80
CA ASP A 49 -12.53 -2.06 -5.19
C ASP A 49 -13.38 -2.91 -6.15
N ARG A 50 -14.71 -2.86 -6.01
CA ARG A 50 -15.64 -3.64 -6.85
C ARG A 50 -16.60 -2.73 -7.59
N SER A 51 -16.73 -2.93 -8.90
CA SER A 51 -17.75 -2.24 -9.69
C SER A 51 -19.16 -2.73 -9.34
N VAL A 52 -20.16 -1.92 -9.63
CA VAL A 52 -21.56 -2.33 -9.43
C VAL A 52 -21.87 -3.61 -10.21
N GLU A 53 -21.42 -3.67 -11.46
CA GLU A 53 -21.63 -4.82 -12.33
C GLU A 53 -21.03 -6.11 -11.74
N GLU A 54 -19.81 -6.05 -11.19
CA GLU A 54 -19.17 -7.20 -10.56
C GLU A 54 -19.97 -7.71 -9.35
N VAL A 55 -20.41 -6.80 -8.47
CA VAL A 55 -21.16 -7.17 -7.27
C VAL A 55 -22.54 -7.73 -7.62
N VAL A 56 -23.25 -7.10 -8.57
CA VAL A 56 -24.58 -7.54 -9.00
C VAL A 56 -24.51 -8.89 -9.72
N ASN A 57 -23.57 -9.08 -10.65
CA ASN A 57 -23.41 -10.36 -11.34
C ASN A 57 -23.09 -11.48 -10.33
N CYS A 58 -22.17 -11.22 -9.38
CA CYS A 58 -21.89 -12.15 -8.30
C CYS A 58 -23.14 -12.47 -7.47
N ALA A 59 -23.92 -11.47 -7.06
CA ALA A 59 -25.12 -11.71 -6.24
C ALA A 59 -26.16 -12.57 -6.97
N ILE A 60 -26.29 -12.40 -8.29
CA ILE A 60 -27.20 -13.18 -9.12
C ILE A 60 -26.69 -14.61 -9.32
N GLU A 61 -25.41 -14.77 -9.68
CA GLU A 61 -24.78 -16.10 -9.85
C GLU A 61 -24.84 -16.94 -8.57
N GLU A 62 -24.68 -16.29 -7.41
CA GLU A 62 -24.68 -16.91 -6.10
C GLU A 62 -26.09 -17.05 -5.49
N ASP A 63 -27.14 -16.56 -6.17
CA ASP A 63 -28.54 -16.49 -5.70
C ASP A 63 -28.63 -15.99 -4.24
N ALA A 64 -27.99 -14.84 -4.00
CA ALA A 64 -27.82 -14.28 -2.66
C ALA A 64 -29.10 -13.61 -2.14
N ASN A 65 -29.29 -13.63 -0.83
CA ASN A 65 -30.39 -12.90 -0.18
C ASN A 65 -30.12 -11.40 -0.11
N ALA A 66 -28.85 -11.03 0.04
CA ALA A 66 -28.47 -9.65 0.24
C ALA A 66 -27.06 -9.33 -0.26
N ILE A 67 -26.88 -8.05 -0.58
CA ILE A 67 -25.59 -7.40 -0.77
C ILE A 67 -25.38 -6.47 0.42
N ALA A 68 -24.24 -6.59 1.10
CA ALA A 68 -23.82 -5.69 2.16
C ALA A 68 -22.49 -5.02 1.79
N MET A 69 -22.42 -3.69 1.84
CA MET A 69 -21.24 -3.00 1.35
C MET A 69 -20.83 -1.73 2.09
N THR A 70 -19.57 -1.35 1.88
CA THR A 70 -19.01 -0.10 2.41
C THR A 70 -18.61 0.87 1.31
N SER A 71 -18.84 2.17 1.55
CA SER A 71 -18.45 3.25 0.63
C SER A 71 -17.96 4.48 1.39
N TYR A 72 -16.65 4.70 1.41
CA TYR A 72 -15.98 5.81 2.10
C TYR A 72 -15.41 6.88 1.16
N GLN A 73 -15.35 6.61 -0.15
CA GLN A 73 -14.73 7.51 -1.14
C GLN A 73 -15.71 8.52 -1.77
N GLY A 74 -16.96 8.57 -1.31
CA GLY A 74 -18.02 9.31 -1.99
C GLY A 74 -18.51 8.61 -3.28
N GLY A 75 -19.44 9.28 -3.98
CA GLY A 75 -20.13 8.70 -5.15
C GLY A 75 -21.11 7.58 -4.79
N HIS A 76 -21.44 7.41 -3.50
CA HIS A 76 -22.32 6.36 -3.00
C HIS A 76 -23.76 6.48 -3.50
N VAL A 77 -24.24 7.69 -3.76
CA VAL A 77 -25.60 7.91 -4.27
C VAL A 77 -25.74 7.29 -5.67
N GLU A 78 -24.84 7.65 -6.58
CA GLU A 78 -24.80 7.12 -7.94
C GLU A 78 -24.53 5.61 -7.94
N TYR A 79 -23.59 5.15 -7.13
CA TYR A 79 -23.21 3.75 -7.03
C TYR A 79 -24.39 2.87 -6.57
N LEU A 80 -25.07 3.25 -5.49
CA LEU A 80 -26.17 2.45 -4.92
C LEU A 80 -27.44 2.50 -5.78
N LYS A 81 -27.75 3.65 -6.39
CA LYS A 81 -28.84 3.74 -7.36
C LYS A 81 -28.58 2.86 -8.57
N TYR A 82 -27.37 2.91 -9.13
CA TYR A 82 -27.00 2.05 -10.25
C TYR A 82 -27.10 0.56 -9.90
N MET A 83 -26.70 0.17 -8.68
CA MET A 83 -26.88 -1.21 -8.20
C MET A 83 -28.34 -1.64 -8.16
N TYR A 84 -29.20 -0.79 -7.61
CA TYR A 84 -30.63 -1.05 -7.55
C TYR A 84 -31.25 -1.15 -8.96
N ASP A 85 -30.92 -0.21 -9.85
CA ASP A 85 -31.40 -0.18 -11.22
C ASP A 85 -30.95 -1.42 -12.00
N LEU A 86 -29.69 -1.84 -11.85
CA LEU A 86 -29.15 -3.02 -12.53
C LEU A 86 -29.78 -4.32 -12.03
N LEU A 87 -30.05 -4.44 -10.72
CA LEU A 87 -30.81 -5.57 -10.18
C LEU A 87 -32.23 -5.60 -10.73
N LYS A 88 -32.88 -4.44 -10.83
CA LYS A 88 -34.23 -4.31 -11.38
C LYS A 88 -34.28 -4.65 -12.87
N GLU A 89 -33.32 -4.14 -13.66
CA GLU A 89 -33.15 -4.46 -15.09
C GLU A 89 -33.00 -5.98 -15.30
N LYS A 90 -32.23 -6.64 -14.43
CA LYS A 90 -32.03 -8.09 -14.49
C LYS A 90 -33.18 -8.90 -13.87
N GLY A 91 -34.18 -8.27 -13.26
CA GLY A 91 -35.32 -8.96 -12.63
C GLY A 91 -34.97 -9.64 -11.29
N CYS A 92 -33.97 -9.11 -10.58
CA CYS A 92 -33.44 -9.64 -9.31
C CYS A 92 -33.68 -8.69 -8.13
N GLU A 93 -34.77 -7.92 -8.16
CA GLU A 93 -35.15 -6.94 -7.11
C GLU A 93 -35.47 -7.55 -5.73
N HIS A 94 -35.54 -8.88 -5.64
CA HIS A 94 -35.68 -9.59 -4.37
C HIS A 94 -34.42 -9.48 -3.51
N ILE A 95 -33.23 -9.37 -4.13
CA ILE A 95 -31.94 -9.23 -3.45
C ILE A 95 -31.89 -7.89 -2.71
N LYS A 96 -31.73 -7.94 -1.38
CA LYS A 96 -31.74 -6.74 -0.53
C LYS A 96 -30.37 -6.04 -0.53
N ILE A 97 -30.37 -4.71 -0.53
CA ILE A 97 -29.13 -3.91 -0.52
C ILE A 97 -28.97 -3.23 0.84
N PHE A 98 -27.82 -3.45 1.48
CA PHE A 98 -27.39 -2.82 2.72
C PHE A 98 -26.07 -2.08 2.52
N ALA A 99 -25.92 -0.91 3.14
CA ALA A 99 -24.68 -0.15 3.03
C ALA A 99 -24.29 0.58 4.33
N GLY A 100 -23.02 0.99 4.41
CA GLY A 100 -22.50 1.91 5.42
C GLY A 100 -21.29 2.68 4.91
N GLY A 101 -21.04 3.89 5.42
CA GLY A 101 -19.93 4.72 4.96
C GLY A 101 -19.41 5.68 6.03
N GLY A 102 -19.64 5.37 7.31
CA GLY A 102 -19.33 6.28 8.40
C GLY A 102 -20.05 7.62 8.26
N GLY A 103 -19.34 8.73 8.46
CA GLY A 103 -19.87 10.09 8.29
C GLY A 103 -19.95 10.56 6.84
N THR A 104 -19.47 9.77 5.87
CA THR A 104 -19.45 10.16 4.44
C THR A 104 -20.84 10.17 3.80
N ILE A 105 -21.76 9.34 4.30
CA ILE A 105 -23.16 9.27 3.81
C ILE A 105 -24.04 10.09 4.75
N LEU A 106 -24.54 11.22 4.25
CA LEU A 106 -25.32 12.15 5.06
C LEU A 106 -26.73 11.60 5.34
N PRO A 107 -27.39 12.01 6.45
CA PRO A 107 -28.75 11.56 6.79
C PRO A 107 -29.79 11.81 5.68
N GLU A 108 -29.64 12.90 4.92
CA GLU A 108 -30.50 13.24 3.79
C GLU A 108 -30.31 12.27 2.62
N GLU A 109 -29.07 11.89 2.32
CA GLU A 109 -28.72 10.91 1.29
C GLU A 109 -29.16 9.49 1.70
N ILE A 110 -29.06 9.15 2.99
CA ILE A 110 -29.60 7.91 3.54
C ILE A 110 -31.10 7.82 3.28
N LYS A 111 -31.83 8.91 3.55
CA LYS A 111 -33.27 8.96 3.29
C LYS A 111 -33.56 8.83 1.80
N GLU A 112 -32.87 9.59 0.94
CA GLU A 112 -33.02 9.52 -0.51
C GLU A 112 -32.80 8.10 -1.05
N LEU A 113 -31.75 7.42 -0.61
CA LEU A 113 -31.40 6.07 -1.06
C LEU A 113 -32.39 5.01 -0.57
N GLN A 114 -32.86 5.11 0.68
CA GLN A 114 -33.89 4.20 1.19
C GLN A 114 -35.24 4.44 0.50
N ASP A 115 -35.60 5.69 0.23
CA ASP A 115 -36.80 6.04 -0.54
C ASP A 115 -36.69 5.55 -2.01
N TYR A 116 -35.48 5.44 -2.55
CA TYR A 116 -35.22 4.92 -3.90
C TYR A 116 -35.41 3.40 -4.01
N GLY A 117 -35.07 2.65 -2.95
CA GLY A 117 -35.20 1.19 -2.91
C GLY A 117 -34.12 0.44 -2.11
N ILE A 118 -33.11 1.14 -1.59
CA ILE A 118 -32.09 0.52 -0.73
C ILE A 118 -32.71 0.10 0.60
N THR A 119 -32.42 -1.12 1.07
CA THR A 119 -33.15 -1.71 2.21
C THR A 119 -32.81 -1.04 3.53
N ARG A 120 -31.53 -0.79 3.79
CA ARG A 120 -31.07 -0.05 4.97
C ARG A 120 -29.66 0.49 4.76
N ILE A 121 -29.42 1.73 5.19
CA ILE A 121 -28.07 2.28 5.31
C ILE A 121 -27.83 2.60 6.78
N TYR A 122 -26.73 2.09 7.34
CA TYR A 122 -26.39 2.26 8.76
C TYR A 122 -25.48 3.49 8.96
N HIS A 123 -25.96 4.45 9.74
CA HIS A 123 -25.24 5.66 10.16
C HIS A 123 -24.40 5.37 11.43
N PRO A 124 -23.32 6.13 11.73
CA PRO A 124 -22.57 5.98 12.99
C PRO A 124 -23.44 6.01 14.26
N ASP A 125 -24.52 6.78 14.24
CA ASP A 125 -25.47 6.84 15.36
C ASP A 125 -26.26 5.52 15.53
N ASP A 126 -26.58 4.80 14.45
CA ASP A 126 -27.18 3.45 14.53
C ASP A 126 -26.20 2.47 15.19
N GLY A 127 -24.91 2.55 14.85
CA GLY A 127 -23.88 1.70 15.45
C GLY A 127 -23.72 1.90 16.96
N ARG A 128 -23.93 3.14 17.45
CA ARG A 128 -23.94 3.44 18.89
C ARG A 128 -25.20 2.92 19.58
N GLU A 129 -26.37 3.11 18.97
CA GLU A 129 -27.66 2.73 19.55
C GLU A 129 -27.85 1.20 19.56
N MET A 130 -27.57 0.55 18.43
CA MET A 130 -27.81 -0.87 18.21
C MET A 130 -26.62 -1.75 18.58
N GLY A 131 -25.41 -1.19 18.64
CA GLY A 131 -24.17 -1.96 18.68
C GLY A 131 -23.91 -2.74 17.38
N LEU A 132 -22.68 -3.25 17.21
CA LEU A 132 -22.28 -3.99 16.01
C LEU A 132 -23.14 -5.24 15.77
N GLN A 133 -23.40 -6.04 16.83
CA GLN A 133 -24.24 -7.23 16.71
C GLN A 133 -25.70 -6.89 16.41
N GLY A 134 -26.24 -5.80 16.97
CA GLY A 134 -27.63 -5.39 16.72
C GLY A 134 -27.87 -4.97 15.28
N MET A 135 -26.92 -4.25 14.65
CA MET A 135 -26.99 -3.92 13.23
C MET A 135 -27.04 -5.19 12.35
N ILE A 136 -26.22 -6.19 12.67
CA ILE A 136 -26.19 -7.45 11.91
C ILE A 136 -27.46 -8.28 12.13
N ASN A 137 -28.03 -8.28 13.34
CA ASN A 137 -29.32 -8.92 13.60
C ASN A 137 -30.42 -8.29 12.73
N ASP A 138 -30.54 -6.97 12.73
CA ASP A 138 -31.51 -6.23 11.91
C ASP A 138 -31.35 -6.50 10.41
N MET A 139 -30.10 -6.54 9.92
CA MET A 139 -29.80 -6.86 8.52
C MET A 139 -30.31 -8.25 8.15
N ILE A 140 -29.98 -9.25 8.97
CA ILE A 140 -30.29 -10.65 8.68
C ILE A 140 -31.79 -10.91 8.79
N GLU A 141 -32.48 -10.33 9.78
CA GLU A 141 -33.93 -10.43 9.91
C GLU A 141 -34.68 -9.93 8.67
N LYS A 142 -34.17 -8.88 8.01
CA LYS A 142 -34.76 -8.29 6.80
C LYS A 142 -34.51 -9.09 5.53
N CYS A 143 -33.49 -9.96 5.51
CA CYS A 143 -33.14 -10.77 4.34
C CYS A 143 -33.32 -12.29 4.55
N ASP A 144 -33.87 -12.74 5.68
CA ASP A 144 -34.11 -14.15 5.98
C ASP A 144 -35.37 -14.68 5.27
N TYR A 145 -35.23 -14.94 3.97
CA TYR A 145 -36.24 -15.59 3.13
C TYR A 145 -35.65 -16.78 2.35
N PRO A 146 -36.47 -17.78 1.97
CA PRO A 146 -35.98 -18.95 1.25
C PRO A 146 -35.60 -18.61 -0.21
N THR A 147 -34.46 -19.12 -0.67
CA THR A 147 -34.00 -19.08 -2.08
C THR A 147 -34.07 -20.48 -2.70
N GLY A 148 -34.39 -20.56 -4.00
CA GLY A 148 -34.62 -21.83 -4.71
C GLY A 148 -36.02 -22.45 -4.53
N ALA A 149 -36.93 -21.81 -3.79
CA ALA A 149 -38.32 -22.27 -3.67
C ALA A 149 -39.17 -21.88 -4.89
N ASN A 150 -40.28 -22.61 -5.11
CA ASN A 150 -41.28 -22.34 -6.15
C ASN A 150 -40.66 -22.12 -7.54
N LEU A 151 -40.01 -23.16 -8.07
CA LEU A 151 -39.58 -23.17 -9.48
C LEU A 151 -40.81 -22.99 -10.40
N ASN A 152 -40.67 -22.17 -11.43
CA ASN A 152 -41.69 -21.81 -12.40
C ASN A 152 -41.15 -21.90 -13.83
N GLY A 153 -40.41 -22.97 -14.14
CA GLY A 153 -39.96 -23.27 -15.51
C GLY A 153 -38.51 -22.90 -15.83
N GLU A 154 -37.69 -22.58 -14.83
CA GLU A 154 -36.28 -22.23 -14.96
C GLU A 154 -35.48 -23.28 -15.74
N VAL A 155 -35.83 -24.58 -15.61
CA VAL A 155 -35.19 -25.69 -16.35
C VAL A 155 -35.23 -25.51 -17.88
N ASN A 156 -36.21 -24.77 -18.40
CA ASN A 156 -36.35 -24.54 -19.84
C ASN A 156 -35.37 -23.49 -20.39
N HIS A 157 -34.70 -22.74 -19.52
CA HIS A 157 -33.79 -21.65 -19.89
C HIS A 157 -32.30 -22.02 -19.76
N LEU A 158 -31.98 -23.28 -19.42
CA LEU A 158 -30.60 -23.74 -19.24
C LEU A 158 -29.76 -23.63 -20.51
N LYS A 159 -30.32 -23.99 -21.68
CA LYS A 159 -29.60 -23.91 -22.97
C LYS A 159 -29.26 -22.48 -23.39
N GLU A 160 -30.06 -21.51 -22.95
CA GLU A 160 -29.81 -20.08 -23.15
C GLU A 160 -28.70 -19.56 -22.22
N LYS A 161 -28.18 -20.41 -21.33
CA LYS A 161 -27.25 -20.07 -20.25
C LYS A 161 -27.77 -18.92 -19.39
N ASP A 162 -29.08 -18.87 -19.15
CA ASP A 162 -29.68 -17.86 -18.28
C ASP A 162 -29.17 -18.04 -16.84
N VAL A 163 -28.30 -17.10 -16.44
CA VAL A 163 -27.57 -17.12 -15.15
C VAL A 163 -28.54 -17.25 -13.97
N LYS A 164 -29.69 -16.58 -14.03
CA LYS A 164 -30.70 -16.59 -12.96
C LYS A 164 -31.33 -17.96 -12.80
N SER A 165 -31.73 -18.58 -13.90
CA SER A 165 -32.31 -19.92 -13.92
C SER A 165 -31.33 -20.96 -13.39
N ILE A 166 -30.07 -20.91 -13.84
CA ILE A 166 -29.00 -21.77 -13.35
C ILE A 166 -28.81 -21.60 -11.83
N ALA A 167 -28.64 -20.36 -11.37
CA ALA A 167 -28.39 -20.07 -9.97
C ALA A 167 -29.55 -20.51 -9.05
N LYS A 168 -30.80 -20.27 -9.48
CA LYS A 168 -32.00 -20.65 -8.72
C LYS A 168 -32.19 -22.17 -8.69
N LEU A 169 -31.90 -22.88 -9.78
CA LEU A 169 -31.94 -24.36 -9.81
C LEU A 169 -30.91 -24.98 -8.87
N ILE A 170 -29.70 -24.40 -8.80
CA ILE A 170 -28.68 -24.87 -7.85
C ILE A 170 -29.16 -24.64 -6.41
N SER A 171 -29.70 -23.46 -6.08
CA SER A 171 -30.27 -23.20 -4.76
C SER A 171 -31.43 -24.14 -4.44
N ALA A 172 -32.25 -24.47 -5.43
CA ALA A 172 -33.38 -25.40 -5.29
C ALA A 172 -32.88 -26.82 -4.97
N ALA A 173 -31.81 -27.28 -5.64
CA ALA A 173 -31.15 -28.54 -5.31
C ALA A 173 -30.55 -28.55 -3.89
N GLU A 174 -29.97 -27.43 -3.45
CA GLU A 174 -29.35 -27.31 -2.11
C GLU A 174 -30.35 -27.21 -0.96
N ASN A 175 -31.48 -26.51 -1.17
CA ASN A 175 -32.40 -26.14 -0.10
C ASN A 175 -33.72 -26.92 -0.15
N PHE A 176 -34.21 -27.26 -1.34
CA PHE A 176 -35.53 -27.87 -1.57
C PHE A 176 -35.47 -29.06 -2.57
N PRO A 177 -34.58 -30.06 -2.38
CA PRO A 177 -34.37 -31.13 -3.36
C PRO A 177 -35.64 -31.96 -3.64
N GLU A 178 -36.45 -32.20 -2.61
CA GLU A 178 -37.69 -32.98 -2.76
C GLU A 178 -38.79 -32.21 -3.54
N GLU A 179 -38.90 -30.90 -3.31
CA GLU A 179 -39.87 -30.04 -4.04
C GLU A 179 -39.45 -29.85 -5.49
N SER A 180 -38.14 -29.81 -5.75
CA SER A 180 -37.53 -29.53 -7.05
C SER A 180 -37.34 -30.78 -7.91
N LYS A 181 -37.70 -31.95 -7.39
CA LYS A 181 -37.41 -33.25 -8.00
C LYS A 181 -37.84 -33.37 -9.46
N VAL A 182 -39.02 -32.86 -9.80
CA VAL A 182 -39.54 -32.93 -11.18
C VAL A 182 -38.67 -32.15 -12.16
N ASP A 183 -38.11 -31.02 -11.74
CA ASP A 183 -37.23 -30.22 -12.59
C ASP A 183 -35.80 -30.79 -12.59
N LEU A 184 -35.31 -31.33 -11.46
CA LEU A 184 -34.02 -32.03 -11.39
C LEU A 184 -33.99 -33.30 -12.25
N ASP A 185 -35.08 -34.08 -12.27
CA ASP A 185 -35.20 -35.27 -13.14
C ASP A 185 -35.07 -34.87 -14.64
N LYS A 186 -35.62 -33.72 -15.04
CA LYS A 186 -35.44 -33.18 -16.40
C LYS A 186 -34.02 -32.70 -16.63
N VAL A 187 -33.37 -32.09 -15.64
CA VAL A 187 -31.97 -31.69 -15.71
C VAL A 187 -31.10 -32.92 -15.98
N HIS A 188 -31.30 -34.02 -15.24
CA HIS A 188 -30.55 -35.26 -15.46
C HIS A 188 -30.79 -35.83 -16.86
N GLU A 189 -32.02 -35.75 -17.37
CA GLU A 189 -32.32 -36.17 -18.75
C GLU A 189 -31.55 -35.33 -19.79
N LEU A 190 -31.50 -34.01 -19.60
CA LEU A 190 -30.76 -33.09 -20.47
C LEU A 190 -29.25 -33.31 -20.37
N ALA A 191 -28.71 -33.38 -19.15
CA ALA A 191 -27.29 -33.56 -18.87
C ALA A 191 -26.76 -34.88 -19.43
N SER A 192 -27.55 -35.96 -19.37
CA SER A 192 -27.18 -37.27 -19.95
C SER A 192 -26.94 -37.27 -21.46
N LYS A 193 -27.41 -36.22 -22.17
CA LYS A 193 -27.25 -36.05 -23.62
C LYS A 193 -26.05 -35.18 -23.98
N VAL A 194 -25.37 -34.60 -22.98
CA VAL A 194 -24.25 -33.67 -23.14
C VAL A 194 -22.99 -34.32 -22.55
N SER A 195 -21.85 -34.16 -23.22
CA SER A 195 -20.56 -34.73 -22.81
C SER A 195 -19.58 -33.66 -22.35
N THR A 196 -20.07 -32.61 -21.69
CA THR A 196 -19.23 -31.53 -21.16
C THR A 196 -18.21 -32.10 -20.19
N PRO A 197 -16.90 -31.90 -20.43
CA PRO A 197 -15.85 -32.38 -19.56
C PRO A 197 -15.82 -31.62 -18.22
N VAL A 198 -15.50 -32.34 -17.14
CA VAL A 198 -15.31 -31.79 -15.79
C VAL A 198 -13.86 -31.96 -15.35
N LEU A 199 -13.19 -30.83 -15.09
CA LEU A 199 -11.85 -30.78 -14.49
C LEU A 199 -11.98 -30.62 -12.97
N GLY A 200 -11.59 -31.66 -12.22
CA GLY A 200 -11.53 -31.64 -10.77
C GLY A 200 -10.19 -31.12 -10.27
N ILE A 201 -10.20 -30.04 -9.49
CA ILE A 201 -9.00 -29.44 -8.90
C ILE A 201 -9.08 -29.59 -7.38
N THR A 202 -8.15 -30.38 -6.84
CA THR A 202 -8.05 -30.61 -5.39
C THR A 202 -6.63 -30.39 -4.89
N GLY A 203 -6.44 -30.41 -3.58
CA GLY A 203 -5.14 -30.11 -2.99
C GLY A 203 -5.21 -29.62 -1.54
N THR A 204 -4.05 -29.54 -0.92
CA THR A 204 -3.91 -29.08 0.47
C THR A 204 -4.40 -27.64 0.65
N GLY A 205 -4.93 -27.32 1.82
CA GLY A 205 -5.32 -25.94 2.16
C GLY A 205 -4.15 -24.97 1.97
N GLY A 206 -4.41 -23.82 1.33
CA GLY A 206 -3.39 -22.78 1.11
C GLY A 206 -2.37 -23.08 -0.01
N ALA A 207 -2.51 -24.18 -0.76
CA ALA A 207 -1.62 -24.49 -1.90
C ALA A 207 -1.77 -23.53 -3.09
N GLY A 208 -2.82 -22.70 -3.11
CA GLY A 208 -3.10 -21.74 -4.17
C GLY A 208 -4.01 -22.29 -5.28
N LYS A 209 -4.97 -23.17 -4.93
CA LYS A 209 -5.94 -23.76 -5.86
C LYS A 209 -6.74 -22.71 -6.62
N SER A 210 -7.45 -21.83 -5.93
CA SER A 210 -8.28 -20.81 -6.58
C SER A 210 -7.45 -19.78 -7.38
N SER A 211 -6.21 -19.50 -6.99
CA SER A 211 -5.27 -18.71 -7.82
C SER A 211 -4.85 -19.45 -9.09
N LEU A 212 -4.64 -20.77 -9.00
CA LEU A 212 -4.30 -21.61 -10.14
C LEU A 212 -5.50 -21.74 -11.09
N VAL A 213 -6.72 -21.90 -10.56
CA VAL A 213 -7.99 -21.90 -11.31
C VAL A 213 -8.13 -20.58 -12.10
N ASP A 214 -7.93 -19.43 -11.44
CA ASP A 214 -7.98 -18.12 -12.10
C ASP A 214 -6.99 -18.02 -13.27
N GLU A 215 -5.75 -18.48 -13.08
CA GLU A 215 -4.74 -18.50 -14.13
C GLU A 215 -5.14 -19.45 -15.28
N LEU A 216 -5.75 -20.60 -15.01
CA LEU A 216 -6.26 -21.51 -16.04
C LEU A 216 -7.41 -20.89 -16.84
N VAL A 217 -8.37 -20.24 -16.16
CA VAL A 217 -9.48 -19.51 -16.79
C VAL A 217 -8.94 -18.41 -17.69
N ARG A 218 -7.93 -17.66 -17.24
CA ARG A 218 -7.26 -16.64 -18.07
C ARG A 218 -6.70 -17.23 -19.37
N ARG A 219 -5.94 -18.33 -19.31
CA ARG A 219 -5.39 -18.97 -20.53
C ARG A 219 -6.52 -19.51 -21.41
N PHE A 220 -7.57 -20.09 -20.80
CA PHE A 220 -8.74 -20.57 -21.52
C PHE A 220 -9.44 -19.47 -22.33
N LEU A 221 -9.65 -18.30 -21.73
CA LEU A 221 -10.29 -17.17 -22.41
C LEU A 221 -9.44 -16.59 -23.54
N ILE A 222 -8.11 -16.72 -23.46
CA ILE A 222 -7.15 -16.29 -24.50
C ILE A 222 -7.11 -17.31 -25.64
N ASP A 223 -7.02 -18.60 -25.33
CA ASP A 223 -6.89 -19.68 -26.32
C ASP A 223 -8.20 -19.92 -27.08
N PHE A 224 -9.34 -19.75 -26.41
CA PHE A 224 -10.67 -19.89 -27.02
C PHE A 224 -11.44 -18.58 -26.94
N THR A 225 -11.82 -18.02 -28.09
CA THR A 225 -12.57 -16.76 -28.16
C THR A 225 -14.09 -16.95 -28.07
N ASP A 226 -14.60 -18.15 -28.33
CA ASP A 226 -16.04 -18.48 -28.48
C ASP A 226 -16.57 -19.51 -27.45
N LYS A 227 -15.69 -20.11 -26.65
CA LYS A 227 -16.02 -21.15 -25.66
C LYS A 227 -16.41 -20.57 -24.29
N ASN A 228 -17.26 -21.30 -23.56
CA ASN A 228 -17.79 -20.93 -22.24
C ASN A 228 -17.33 -21.91 -21.16
N ILE A 229 -17.06 -21.39 -19.97
CA ILE A 229 -16.55 -22.16 -18.84
C ILE A 229 -17.38 -21.90 -17.57
N ALA A 230 -17.66 -22.95 -16.81
CA ALA A 230 -18.32 -22.84 -15.51
C ALA A 230 -17.40 -23.31 -14.37
N ILE A 231 -17.54 -22.72 -13.20
CA ILE A 231 -16.71 -22.98 -12.02
C ILE A 231 -17.61 -23.25 -10.82
N VAL A 232 -17.38 -24.35 -10.13
CA VAL A 232 -17.98 -24.65 -8.84
C VAL A 232 -16.85 -24.74 -7.82
N SER A 233 -16.79 -23.80 -6.88
CA SER A 233 -15.79 -23.83 -5.80
C SER A 233 -16.45 -24.18 -4.47
N VAL A 234 -15.81 -25.01 -3.66
CA VAL A 234 -16.34 -25.51 -2.39
C VAL A 234 -15.47 -25.07 -1.22
N ASP A 235 -16.07 -24.38 -0.25
CA ASP A 235 -15.39 -23.90 0.96
C ASP A 235 -15.97 -24.51 2.25
N PRO A 236 -15.15 -24.68 3.31
CA PRO A 236 -15.58 -25.36 4.53
C PRO A 236 -16.52 -24.50 5.40
N SER A 237 -17.55 -25.12 5.95
CA SER A 237 -18.48 -24.49 6.91
C SER A 237 -17.97 -24.54 8.36
N LYS A 238 -18.20 -23.49 9.16
CA LYS A 238 -17.86 -23.49 10.59
C LYS A 238 -18.88 -24.27 11.41
N ARG A 239 -18.43 -25.38 12.02
CA ARG A 239 -19.28 -26.26 12.87
C ARG A 239 -20.02 -25.52 13.99
N LYS A 240 -19.38 -24.56 14.65
CA LYS A 240 -19.96 -23.88 15.83
C LYS A 240 -21.08 -22.91 15.47
N THR A 241 -20.99 -22.26 14.31
CA THR A 241 -21.90 -21.17 13.95
C THR A 241 -22.87 -21.55 12.84
N GLY A 242 -22.55 -22.58 12.04
CA GLY A 242 -23.31 -22.98 10.86
C GLY A 242 -23.06 -22.11 9.62
N GLY A 243 -22.33 -21.00 9.76
CA GLY A 243 -21.96 -20.11 8.67
C GLY A 243 -20.66 -20.50 7.97
N ALA A 244 -20.42 -19.93 6.79
CA ALA A 244 -19.24 -20.18 5.98
C ALA A 244 -18.64 -18.87 5.44
N LEU A 245 -17.33 -18.85 5.21
CA LEU A 245 -16.67 -17.80 4.44
C LEU A 245 -16.30 -18.43 3.12
N LEU A 246 -17.00 -18.05 2.06
CA LEU A 246 -16.78 -18.50 0.70
C LEU A 246 -15.78 -17.54 0.07
N GLY A 247 -14.50 -17.90 0.17
CA GLY A 247 -13.33 -17.06 -0.09
C GLY A 247 -12.57 -17.44 -1.36
N ASP A 248 -13.06 -18.36 -2.18
CA ASP A 248 -12.42 -18.65 -3.47
C ASP A 248 -12.63 -17.52 -4.49
N ARG A 249 -13.86 -16.97 -4.57
CA ARG A 249 -14.22 -15.93 -5.56
C ARG A 249 -13.39 -14.65 -5.45
N ILE A 250 -12.89 -14.28 -4.27
CA ILE A 250 -12.02 -13.09 -4.12
C ILE A 250 -10.70 -13.23 -4.89
N ARG A 251 -10.25 -14.46 -5.17
CA ARG A 251 -8.98 -14.74 -5.88
C ARG A 251 -9.12 -14.71 -7.40
N MET A 252 -10.35 -14.68 -7.90
CA MET A 252 -10.69 -14.82 -9.31
C MET A 252 -10.78 -13.44 -9.98
N ASN A 253 -9.78 -13.10 -10.79
CA ASN A 253 -9.75 -11.86 -11.58
C ASN A 253 -10.27 -12.09 -13.01
N ALA A 254 -9.98 -13.25 -13.60
CA ALA A 254 -10.30 -13.57 -14.99
C ALA A 254 -11.79 -13.89 -15.22
N ILE A 255 -12.56 -14.06 -14.15
CA ILE A 255 -13.99 -14.41 -14.23
C ILE A 255 -14.89 -13.23 -14.58
N LYS A 256 -14.35 -12.02 -14.73
CA LYS A 256 -15.08 -10.83 -15.21
C LYS A 256 -15.31 -10.93 -16.72
N ASN A 257 -16.08 -11.92 -17.14
CA ASN A 257 -16.37 -12.19 -18.53
C ASN A 257 -17.71 -12.92 -18.66
N ASN A 258 -18.55 -12.52 -19.61
CA ASN A 258 -19.87 -13.13 -19.84
C ASN A 258 -19.80 -14.62 -20.25
N ARG A 259 -18.63 -15.12 -20.64
CA ARG A 259 -18.38 -16.54 -20.97
C ARG A 259 -18.03 -17.39 -19.75
N VAL A 260 -17.98 -16.80 -18.56
CA VAL A 260 -17.61 -17.47 -17.31
C VAL A 260 -18.79 -17.42 -16.33
N TYR A 261 -19.16 -18.56 -15.79
CA TYR A 261 -20.11 -18.66 -14.67
C TYR A 261 -19.39 -19.24 -13.45
N MET A 262 -19.66 -18.71 -12.26
CA MET A 262 -19.10 -19.26 -11.02
C MET A 262 -20.18 -19.42 -9.95
N ARG A 263 -20.10 -20.50 -9.17
CA ARG A 263 -20.94 -20.73 -7.99
C ARG A 263 -20.08 -21.18 -6.82
N SER A 264 -20.27 -20.56 -5.66
CA SER A 264 -19.54 -20.91 -4.44
C SER A 264 -20.43 -21.73 -3.51
N LEU A 265 -20.03 -22.95 -3.17
CA LEU A 265 -20.80 -23.84 -2.30
C LEU A 265 -20.12 -24.00 -0.94
N ALA A 266 -20.93 -24.16 0.11
CA ALA A 266 -20.43 -24.50 1.43
C ALA A 266 -20.53 -26.02 1.63
N THR A 267 -19.57 -26.65 2.32
CA THR A 267 -19.64 -28.11 2.57
C THR A 267 -20.90 -28.53 3.36
N ARG A 268 -21.44 -27.65 4.23
CA ARG A 268 -22.62 -27.85 5.11
C ARG A 268 -22.57 -29.12 5.99
N GLN A 269 -21.46 -29.84 5.99
CA GLN A 269 -21.21 -31.07 6.72
C GLN A 269 -19.79 -31.08 7.31
N SER A 270 -19.58 -31.84 8.38
CA SER A 270 -18.26 -31.98 9.02
C SER A 270 -17.41 -33.05 8.32
N ASN A 271 -16.13 -32.73 8.08
CA ASN A 271 -15.09 -33.66 7.60
C ASN A 271 -15.28 -34.20 6.17
N LEU A 272 -16.00 -33.49 5.30
CA LEU A 272 -16.10 -33.81 3.87
C LEU A 272 -15.51 -32.66 3.05
N ALA A 273 -14.82 -33.00 1.98
CA ALA A 273 -14.16 -32.05 1.09
C ALA A 273 -15.16 -31.39 0.11
N LEU A 274 -16.26 -32.10 -0.19
CA LEU A 274 -17.32 -31.71 -1.11
C LEU A 274 -18.69 -31.60 -0.40
N SER A 275 -19.59 -30.80 -0.98
CA SER A 275 -21.00 -30.77 -0.56
C SER A 275 -21.77 -31.94 -1.20
N LYS A 276 -22.72 -32.52 -0.47
CA LYS A 276 -23.62 -33.57 -0.98
C LYS A 276 -24.41 -33.16 -2.25
N HIS A 277 -24.47 -31.87 -2.56
CA HIS A 277 -25.18 -31.29 -3.70
C HIS A 277 -24.28 -30.89 -4.87
N VAL A 278 -22.97 -31.16 -4.79
CA VAL A 278 -22.02 -30.84 -5.88
C VAL A 278 -22.43 -31.56 -7.16
N ALA A 279 -22.83 -32.83 -7.08
CA ALA A 279 -23.30 -33.60 -8.22
C ALA A 279 -24.45 -32.90 -8.96
N GLU A 280 -25.46 -32.42 -8.22
CA GLU A 280 -26.60 -31.70 -8.81
C GLU A 280 -26.17 -30.40 -9.49
N ALA A 281 -25.26 -29.63 -8.88
CA ALA A 281 -24.75 -28.41 -9.50
C ALA A 281 -24.00 -28.71 -10.82
N LEU A 282 -23.20 -29.78 -10.86
CA LEU A 282 -22.53 -30.21 -12.10
C LEU A 282 -23.51 -30.63 -13.18
N GLU A 283 -24.54 -31.41 -12.84
CA GLU A 283 -25.55 -31.84 -13.81
C GLU A 283 -26.35 -30.64 -14.38
N ILE A 284 -26.69 -29.65 -13.54
CA ILE A 284 -27.33 -28.40 -14.01
C ILE A 284 -26.43 -27.67 -15.01
N LEU A 285 -25.12 -27.58 -14.73
CA LEU A 285 -24.16 -26.90 -15.61
C LEU A 285 -23.92 -27.69 -16.91
N LYS A 286 -23.91 -29.04 -16.87
CA LYS A 286 -23.86 -29.88 -18.07
C LYS A 286 -25.11 -29.67 -18.93
N ALA A 287 -26.30 -29.64 -18.32
CA ALA A 287 -27.55 -29.35 -19.02
C ALA A 287 -27.61 -27.94 -19.63
N ALA A 288 -26.82 -26.99 -19.11
CA ALA A 288 -26.63 -25.66 -19.69
C ALA A 288 -25.61 -25.60 -20.84
N GLU A 289 -25.02 -26.73 -21.22
CA GLU A 289 -24.10 -26.88 -22.36
C GLU A 289 -22.89 -25.94 -22.27
N TYR A 290 -22.24 -25.85 -21.10
CA TYR A 290 -20.90 -25.25 -20.97
C TYR A 290 -19.86 -26.13 -21.69
N ASP A 291 -18.78 -25.52 -22.20
CA ASP A 291 -17.74 -26.27 -22.92
C ASP A 291 -16.75 -26.94 -21.96
N LEU A 292 -16.57 -26.39 -20.76
CA LEU A 292 -15.75 -26.94 -19.68
C LEU A 292 -16.35 -26.57 -18.32
N ILE A 293 -16.34 -27.51 -17.37
CA ILE A 293 -16.70 -27.25 -15.98
C ILE A 293 -15.47 -27.50 -15.10
N ILE A 294 -15.13 -26.56 -14.22
CA ILE A 294 -14.09 -26.71 -13.19
C ILE A 294 -14.78 -26.92 -11.84
N LEU A 295 -14.39 -27.99 -11.15
CA LEU A 295 -14.78 -28.24 -9.76
C LEU A 295 -13.57 -28.08 -8.84
N GLU A 296 -13.57 -27.04 -8.01
CA GLU A 296 -12.57 -26.82 -6.98
C GLU A 296 -13.06 -27.31 -5.61
N THR A 297 -12.28 -28.15 -4.95
CA THR A 297 -12.60 -28.63 -3.59
C THR A 297 -12.12 -27.67 -2.50
N SER A 298 -12.63 -27.86 -1.29
CA SER A 298 -12.00 -27.28 -0.09
C SER A 298 -10.60 -27.88 0.13
N GLY A 299 -9.84 -27.33 1.09
CA GLY A 299 -8.52 -27.88 1.43
C GLY A 299 -8.64 -29.32 1.97
N ILE A 300 -8.04 -30.28 1.27
CA ILE A 300 -8.16 -31.70 1.61
C ILE A 300 -7.05 -32.22 2.52
N GLY A 301 -7.33 -33.31 3.23
CA GLY A 301 -6.35 -34.12 3.93
C GLY A 301 -5.54 -35.02 3.00
N GLN A 302 -4.71 -35.89 3.57
CA GLN A 302 -3.87 -36.81 2.77
C GLN A 302 -4.66 -37.96 2.13
N SER A 303 -5.85 -38.30 2.65
CA SER A 303 -6.63 -39.49 2.25
C SER A 303 -7.94 -39.19 1.50
N ASP A 304 -8.22 -37.93 1.17
CA ASP A 304 -9.47 -37.56 0.50
C ASP A 304 -9.34 -37.71 -1.02
N THR A 305 -10.25 -38.47 -1.64
CA THR A 305 -10.27 -38.74 -3.09
C THR A 305 -11.63 -38.48 -3.74
N GLU A 306 -12.59 -37.91 -3.01
CA GLU A 306 -13.99 -37.69 -3.43
C GLU A 306 -14.13 -36.90 -4.74
N ILE A 307 -13.13 -36.09 -5.10
CA ILE A 307 -13.12 -35.34 -6.37
C ILE A 307 -13.15 -36.25 -7.61
N MET A 308 -12.64 -37.48 -7.48
CA MET A 308 -12.56 -38.45 -8.58
C MET A 308 -13.95 -38.95 -9.01
N ASP A 309 -14.92 -38.99 -8.08
CA ASP A 309 -16.28 -39.42 -8.38
C ASP A 309 -17.07 -38.36 -9.18
N HIS A 310 -16.53 -37.15 -9.30
CA HIS A 310 -17.19 -35.98 -9.87
C HIS A 310 -16.37 -35.30 -10.98
N SER A 311 -15.26 -35.88 -11.44
CA SER A 311 -14.41 -35.30 -12.48
C SER A 311 -13.93 -36.33 -13.50
N ASP A 312 -13.75 -35.88 -14.75
CA ASP A 312 -13.19 -36.70 -15.83
C ASP A 312 -11.66 -36.66 -15.83
N VAL A 313 -11.11 -35.50 -15.47
CA VAL A 313 -9.68 -35.24 -15.31
C VAL A 313 -9.44 -34.62 -13.95
N SER A 314 -8.42 -35.11 -13.22
CA SER A 314 -8.08 -34.60 -11.90
C SER A 314 -6.70 -33.93 -11.84
N LEU A 315 -6.65 -32.77 -11.21
CA LEU A 315 -5.43 -32.00 -10.91
C LEU A 315 -5.22 -31.95 -9.39
N TYR A 316 -4.10 -32.50 -8.93
CA TYR A 316 -3.68 -32.36 -7.54
C TYR A 316 -2.69 -31.19 -7.38
N VAL A 317 -3.04 -30.22 -6.53
CA VAL A 317 -2.23 -29.04 -6.24
C VAL A 317 -1.61 -29.16 -4.85
N MET A 318 -0.29 -29.01 -4.77
CA MET A 318 0.46 -29.06 -3.51
C MET A 318 1.55 -27.98 -3.47
N THR A 319 2.15 -27.77 -2.30
CA THR A 319 3.33 -26.89 -2.15
C THR A 319 4.61 -27.71 -2.02
N PRO A 320 5.81 -27.10 -2.16
CA PRO A 320 7.07 -27.73 -1.82
C PRO A 320 7.20 -28.19 -0.35
N GLU A 321 6.32 -27.72 0.53
CA GLU A 321 6.38 -27.93 1.98
C GLU A 321 5.45 -29.07 2.41
N PHE A 322 5.79 -30.32 2.07
CA PHE A 322 5.02 -31.53 2.45
C PHE A 322 5.68 -32.36 3.58
N GLY A 323 6.76 -31.85 4.17
CA GLY A 323 7.55 -32.55 5.19
C GLY A 323 8.58 -33.50 4.58
N ALA A 324 8.73 -34.71 5.14
CA ALA A 324 9.66 -35.71 4.63
C ALA A 324 9.11 -36.39 3.36
N ALA A 325 9.99 -36.84 2.46
CA ALA A 325 9.59 -37.55 1.23
C ALA A 325 8.69 -38.77 1.48
N THR A 326 8.82 -39.43 2.63
CA THR A 326 7.96 -40.56 3.04
C THR A 326 6.50 -40.16 3.31
N GLN A 327 6.19 -38.86 3.42
CA GLN A 327 4.80 -38.39 3.51
C GLN A 327 4.08 -38.50 2.18
N LEU A 328 4.80 -38.44 1.05
CA LEU A 328 4.21 -38.56 -0.28
C LEU A 328 3.58 -39.95 -0.50
N GLU A 329 4.09 -40.98 0.17
CA GLU A 329 3.54 -42.34 0.18
C GLU A 329 2.16 -42.44 0.85
N LYS A 330 1.71 -41.39 1.55
CA LYS A 330 0.42 -41.34 2.25
C LYS A 330 -0.61 -40.46 1.55
N ILE A 331 -0.23 -39.80 0.47
CA ILE A 331 -1.11 -38.88 -0.26
C ILE A 331 -1.81 -39.70 -1.34
N ASP A 332 -3.04 -40.12 -1.06
CA ASP A 332 -3.82 -40.97 -1.96
C ASP A 332 -4.04 -40.29 -3.32
N MET A 333 -4.19 -38.96 -3.36
CA MET A 333 -4.31 -38.24 -4.63
C MET A 333 -3.10 -38.41 -5.57
N LEU A 334 -1.90 -38.76 -5.09
CA LEU A 334 -0.77 -39.07 -5.97
C LEU A 334 -0.92 -40.41 -6.70
N ASP A 335 -1.81 -41.29 -6.24
CA ASP A 335 -2.16 -42.54 -6.94
C ASP A 335 -3.21 -42.32 -8.05
N PHE A 336 -4.03 -41.28 -7.94
CA PHE A 336 -5.20 -41.08 -8.81
C PHE A 336 -5.14 -39.83 -9.69
N ALA A 337 -4.31 -38.84 -9.36
CA ALA A 337 -4.23 -37.60 -10.12
C ALA A 337 -3.70 -37.81 -11.55
N ASP A 338 -4.38 -37.26 -12.53
CA ASP A 338 -3.90 -37.24 -13.91
C ASP A 338 -2.71 -36.30 -14.08
N VAL A 339 -2.76 -35.18 -13.37
CA VAL A 339 -1.74 -34.14 -13.39
C VAL A 339 -1.49 -33.67 -11.96
N VAL A 340 -0.24 -33.38 -11.63
CA VAL A 340 0.16 -32.81 -10.33
C VAL A 340 0.83 -31.45 -10.55
N ALA A 341 0.37 -30.44 -9.83
CA ALA A 341 0.99 -29.13 -9.76
C ALA A 341 1.65 -28.92 -8.39
N VAL A 342 2.98 -28.83 -8.38
CA VAL A 342 3.75 -28.33 -7.24
C VAL A 342 3.77 -26.81 -7.34
N ASN A 343 2.70 -26.18 -6.85
CA ASN A 343 2.51 -24.74 -6.88
C ASN A 343 3.33 -24.03 -5.79
N LYS A 344 3.47 -22.70 -5.87
CA LYS A 344 4.45 -21.95 -5.05
C LYS A 344 5.87 -22.47 -5.25
N PHE A 345 6.19 -22.75 -6.51
CA PHE A 345 7.50 -23.25 -6.93
C PHE A 345 8.63 -22.24 -6.69
N ASP A 346 8.26 -21.02 -6.26
CA ASP A 346 9.18 -20.00 -5.80
C ASP A 346 9.84 -20.35 -4.45
N LYS A 347 9.26 -21.27 -3.67
CA LYS A 347 9.70 -21.63 -2.32
C LYS A 347 10.99 -22.44 -2.29
N ARG A 348 11.66 -22.38 -1.13
CA ARG A 348 12.88 -23.15 -0.89
C ARG A 348 12.58 -24.65 -0.95
N GLY A 349 13.46 -25.40 -1.61
CA GLY A 349 13.31 -26.85 -1.76
C GLY A 349 12.35 -27.27 -2.89
N ALA A 350 11.80 -26.34 -3.67
CA ALA A 350 10.92 -26.65 -4.80
C ALA A 350 11.51 -27.65 -5.82
N LEU A 351 12.80 -27.52 -6.13
CA LEU A 351 13.49 -28.46 -7.03
C LEU A 351 13.63 -29.88 -6.45
N ASP A 352 13.86 -30.00 -5.14
CA ASP A 352 13.87 -31.30 -4.47
C ASP A 352 12.44 -31.87 -4.38
N ALA A 353 11.47 -31.01 -4.07
CA ALA A 353 10.06 -31.34 -4.00
C ALA A 353 9.54 -31.94 -5.32
N ILE A 354 9.77 -31.28 -6.47
CA ILE A 354 9.30 -31.82 -7.75
C ILE A 354 9.97 -33.15 -8.10
N ARG A 355 11.26 -33.31 -7.78
CA ARG A 355 11.97 -34.57 -7.99
C ARG A 355 11.34 -35.68 -7.15
N ASP A 356 11.07 -35.42 -5.89
CA ASP A 356 10.55 -36.43 -4.97
C ASP A 356 9.10 -36.79 -5.30
N VAL A 357 8.28 -35.81 -5.70
CA VAL A 357 6.92 -36.03 -6.22
C VAL A 357 6.95 -36.81 -7.54
N LYS A 358 7.84 -36.49 -8.48
CA LYS A 358 8.02 -37.27 -9.73
C LYS A 358 8.39 -38.72 -9.45
N LYS A 359 9.32 -38.95 -8.52
CA LYS A 359 9.71 -40.31 -8.10
C LYS A 359 8.54 -41.06 -7.48
N GLN A 360 7.77 -40.40 -6.62
CA GLN A 360 6.60 -41.03 -6.00
C GLN A 360 5.52 -41.35 -7.04
N TYR A 361 5.22 -40.40 -7.94
CA TYR A 361 4.26 -40.61 -9.02
C TYR A 361 4.62 -41.83 -9.89
N LYS A 362 5.90 -41.96 -10.29
CA LYS A 362 6.39 -43.13 -11.04
C LYS A 362 6.20 -44.44 -10.29
N ARG A 363 6.43 -44.44 -8.96
CA ARG A 363 6.24 -45.63 -8.11
C ARG A 363 4.77 -46.03 -8.04
N ASN A 364 3.89 -45.06 -7.79
CA ASN A 364 2.44 -45.26 -7.71
C ASN A 364 1.87 -45.86 -9.01
N HIS A 365 2.39 -45.41 -10.16
CA HIS A 365 1.95 -45.85 -11.49
C HIS A 365 2.78 -47.00 -12.09
N ASN A 366 3.73 -47.59 -11.35
CA ASN A 366 4.68 -48.61 -11.84
C ASN A 366 5.43 -48.21 -13.13
N ALA A 367 5.64 -46.91 -13.35
CA ALA A 367 6.21 -46.33 -14.57
C ALA A 367 7.72 -46.01 -14.42
N PHE A 368 8.51 -47.00 -14.00
CA PHE A 368 9.94 -46.79 -13.67
C PHE A 368 10.81 -46.36 -14.86
N GLU A 369 10.45 -46.78 -16.08
CA GLU A 369 11.18 -46.48 -17.32
C GLU A 369 10.75 -45.16 -17.97
N MET A 370 9.72 -44.48 -17.45
CA MET A 370 9.26 -43.19 -17.97
C MET A 370 10.35 -42.13 -17.78
N ALA A 371 10.64 -41.31 -18.79
CA ALA A 371 11.59 -40.21 -18.61
C ALA A 371 11.04 -39.17 -17.61
N ASP A 372 11.90 -38.50 -16.85
CA ASP A 372 11.45 -37.48 -15.87
C ASP A 372 10.68 -36.31 -16.54
N GLU A 373 10.94 -36.05 -17.82
CA GLU A 373 10.28 -35.03 -18.63
C GLU A 373 8.84 -35.41 -19.01
N ASP A 374 8.53 -36.71 -19.09
CA ASP A 374 7.22 -37.23 -19.48
C ASP A 374 6.28 -37.43 -18.27
N VAL A 375 6.79 -37.31 -17.04
CA VAL A 375 5.97 -37.42 -15.82
C VAL A 375 5.07 -36.18 -15.71
N PRO A 376 3.74 -36.33 -15.53
CA PRO A 376 2.80 -35.21 -15.49
C PRO A 376 2.81 -34.46 -14.14
N VAL A 377 4.00 -34.07 -13.68
CA VAL A 377 4.25 -33.32 -12.46
C VAL A 377 4.99 -32.03 -12.83
N PHE A 378 4.34 -30.89 -12.60
CA PHE A 378 4.82 -29.58 -13.02
C PHE A 378 5.02 -28.65 -11.83
N GLY A 379 6.08 -27.85 -11.87
CA GLY A 379 6.29 -26.77 -10.92
C GLY A 379 5.61 -25.51 -11.44
N THR A 380 4.76 -24.88 -10.63
CA THR A 380 4.01 -23.68 -11.02
C THR A 380 4.12 -22.57 -9.99
N ILE A 381 4.00 -21.33 -10.46
CA ILE A 381 3.95 -20.14 -9.61
C ILE A 381 2.74 -19.32 -10.06
N ALA A 382 1.54 -19.70 -9.58
CA ALA A 382 0.31 -19.01 -9.96
C ALA A 382 0.28 -17.51 -9.55
N SER A 383 1.11 -17.10 -8.61
CA SER A 383 1.30 -15.69 -8.22
C SER A 383 2.19 -14.91 -9.20
N GLN A 384 3.02 -15.59 -9.98
CA GLN A 384 3.92 -14.95 -10.94
C GLN A 384 3.19 -14.73 -12.26
N PHE A 385 3.32 -13.52 -12.78
CA PHE A 385 2.78 -13.18 -14.09
C PHE A 385 3.41 -14.03 -15.19
N ASN A 386 2.55 -14.55 -16.08
CA ASN A 386 2.93 -15.34 -17.26
C ASN A 386 3.92 -16.45 -16.93
N ASP A 387 3.72 -17.10 -15.78
CA ASP A 387 4.58 -18.18 -15.32
C ASP A 387 4.71 -19.27 -16.41
N PRO A 388 5.93 -19.57 -16.88
CA PRO A 388 6.16 -20.64 -17.85
C PRO A 388 5.65 -22.00 -17.36
N GLY A 389 5.70 -22.23 -16.04
CA GLY A 389 5.15 -23.42 -15.39
C GLY A 389 3.64 -23.53 -15.61
N MET A 390 2.90 -22.46 -15.34
CA MET A 390 1.45 -22.37 -15.59
C MET A 390 1.09 -22.53 -17.06
N ASN A 391 1.87 -21.97 -17.98
CA ASN A 391 1.63 -22.10 -19.43
C ASN A 391 1.78 -23.56 -19.88
N THR A 392 2.80 -24.25 -19.38
CA THR A 392 3.02 -25.67 -19.63
C THR A 392 1.89 -26.51 -19.02
N LEU A 393 1.51 -26.23 -17.76
CA LEU A 393 0.44 -26.93 -17.06
C LEU A 393 -0.90 -26.79 -17.80
N TYR A 394 -1.25 -25.57 -18.24
CA TYR A 394 -2.48 -25.32 -19.00
C TYR A 394 -2.56 -26.20 -20.25
N LYS A 395 -1.50 -26.19 -21.08
CA LYS A 395 -1.46 -26.97 -22.32
C LYS A 395 -1.65 -28.46 -22.06
N VAL A 396 -0.96 -29.00 -21.05
CA VAL A 396 -1.06 -30.42 -20.67
C VAL A 396 -2.46 -30.78 -20.16
N ILE A 397 -3.09 -29.92 -19.35
CA ILE A 397 -4.47 -30.14 -18.89
C ILE A 397 -5.44 -30.17 -20.07
N MET A 398 -5.33 -29.22 -21.01
CA MET A 398 -6.19 -29.19 -22.20
C MET A 398 -6.01 -30.46 -23.06
N ASP A 399 -4.76 -30.88 -23.28
CA ASP A 399 -4.47 -32.10 -24.04
C ASP A 399 -5.02 -33.35 -23.33
N LYS A 400 -4.94 -33.42 -21.99
CA LYS A 400 -5.52 -34.51 -21.19
C LYS A 400 -7.05 -34.54 -21.20
N LEU A 401 -7.69 -33.37 -21.16
CA LEU A 401 -9.15 -33.26 -21.31
C LEU A 401 -9.60 -33.80 -22.67
N VAL A 402 -8.92 -33.43 -23.75
CA VAL A 402 -9.21 -33.95 -25.10
C VAL A 402 -8.95 -35.46 -25.18
N GLU A 403 -7.85 -35.95 -24.61
CA GLU A 403 -7.47 -37.37 -24.61
C GLU A 403 -8.53 -38.24 -23.91
N LYS A 404 -9.01 -37.83 -22.73
CA LYS A 404 -9.93 -38.64 -21.92
C LYS A 404 -11.39 -38.51 -22.33
N THR A 405 -11.82 -37.33 -22.76
CA THR A 405 -13.25 -37.03 -22.98
C THR A 405 -13.62 -36.92 -24.46
N GLY A 406 -12.64 -36.72 -25.34
CA GLY A 406 -12.88 -36.44 -26.76
C GLY A 406 -13.46 -35.05 -27.04
N ALA A 407 -13.50 -34.16 -26.05
CA ALA A 407 -14.05 -32.82 -26.18
C ALA A 407 -13.33 -31.98 -27.27
N GLU A 408 -14.05 -31.06 -27.91
CA GLU A 408 -13.52 -30.15 -28.93
C GLU A 408 -12.74 -28.96 -28.33
N LEU A 409 -11.79 -29.27 -27.44
CA LEU A 409 -10.98 -28.32 -26.68
C LEU A 409 -9.49 -28.38 -27.07
N LYS A 410 -9.21 -28.42 -28.39
CA LYS A 410 -7.83 -28.46 -28.91
C LYS A 410 -7.15 -27.11 -28.76
N SER A 411 -6.27 -27.01 -27.78
CA SER A 411 -5.51 -25.80 -27.46
C SER A 411 -4.49 -25.41 -28.55
N THR A 412 -4.48 -24.13 -28.94
CA THR A 412 -3.50 -23.52 -29.85
C THR A 412 -2.36 -22.79 -29.11
N PHE A 413 -2.37 -22.83 -27.78
CA PHE A 413 -1.43 -22.12 -26.92
C PHE A 413 0.02 -22.58 -27.16
N GLU A 414 0.89 -21.66 -27.59
CA GLU A 414 2.31 -21.94 -27.84
C GLU A 414 3.16 -21.79 -26.57
N ILE A 415 4.02 -22.77 -26.30
CA ILE A 415 4.98 -22.72 -25.19
C ILE A 415 6.25 -22.00 -25.67
N THR A 416 6.44 -20.75 -25.29
CA THR A 416 7.69 -20.05 -25.54
C THR A 416 8.78 -20.54 -24.57
N LYS A 417 9.91 -21.01 -25.12
CA LYS A 417 11.07 -21.51 -24.36
C LYS A 417 11.96 -20.40 -23.78
N GLU A 418 11.51 -19.14 -23.79
CA GLU A 418 12.35 -18.02 -23.37
C GLU A 418 12.73 -18.14 -21.88
N MET A 419 14.04 -17.98 -21.65
CA MET A 419 14.82 -18.46 -20.52
C MET A 419 14.19 -18.18 -19.16
N SER A 420 13.88 -19.27 -18.45
CA SER A 420 13.39 -19.31 -17.07
C SER A 420 14.49 -18.98 -16.04
N GLU A 421 15.22 -17.88 -16.20
CA GLU A 421 16.04 -17.37 -15.09
C GLU A 421 15.13 -16.54 -14.17
N LYS A 422 14.86 -17.12 -13.00
CA LYS A 422 14.02 -16.56 -11.96
C LYS A 422 14.59 -15.23 -11.45
N VAL A 423 13.85 -14.13 -11.65
CA VAL A 423 14.16 -12.84 -11.02
C VAL A 423 13.46 -12.79 -9.66
N PHE A 424 14.19 -13.15 -8.61
CA PHE A 424 13.71 -12.91 -7.25
C PHE A 424 13.76 -11.42 -6.94
N VAL A 425 12.68 -10.88 -6.36
CA VAL A 425 12.72 -9.54 -5.76
C VAL A 425 13.82 -9.49 -4.69
N ILE A 426 13.72 -10.39 -3.70
CA ILE A 426 14.76 -10.57 -2.67
C ILE A 426 15.41 -11.95 -2.86
N PRO A 427 16.73 -12.02 -3.09
CA PRO A 427 17.43 -13.29 -3.21
C PRO A 427 17.25 -14.16 -1.94
N PRO A 428 17.10 -15.49 -2.06
CA PRO A 428 16.95 -16.38 -0.89
C PRO A 428 18.10 -16.34 0.12
N SER A 429 19.30 -15.92 -0.31
CA SER A 429 20.45 -15.74 0.59
C SER A 429 20.31 -14.51 1.49
N ARG A 430 19.41 -13.57 1.16
CA ARG A 430 19.18 -12.32 1.89
C ARG A 430 17.91 -12.32 2.72
N THR A 431 17.14 -13.42 2.80
CA THR A 431 15.84 -13.48 3.50
C THR A 431 15.89 -13.06 4.99
N ARG A 432 17.06 -13.14 5.64
CA ARG A 432 17.26 -12.77 7.06
C ARG A 432 17.75 -11.33 7.29
N TYR A 433 17.69 -10.46 6.29
CA TYR A 433 18.18 -9.08 6.35
C TYR A 433 17.68 -8.28 7.56
N LEU A 434 16.41 -8.42 7.97
CA LEU A 434 15.87 -7.69 9.13
C LEU A 434 16.51 -8.12 10.45
N SER A 435 16.68 -9.43 10.71
CA SER A 435 17.41 -9.89 11.90
C SER A 435 18.89 -9.50 11.85
N GLU A 436 19.54 -9.51 10.67
CA GLU A 436 20.92 -9.01 10.56
C GLU A 436 21.03 -7.53 10.95
N ILE A 437 19.99 -6.72 10.66
CA ILE A 437 19.89 -5.31 11.09
C ILE A 437 19.64 -5.22 12.60
N SER A 438 18.74 -6.03 13.15
CA SER A 438 18.48 -6.08 14.59
C SER A 438 19.73 -6.48 15.37
N GLU A 439 20.44 -7.53 14.93
CA GLU A 439 21.72 -7.96 15.50
C GLU A 439 22.78 -6.85 15.40
N ASN A 440 22.84 -6.15 14.27
CA ASN A 440 23.77 -5.04 14.06
C ASN A 440 23.52 -3.87 15.02
N ASN A 441 22.28 -3.42 15.16
CA ASN A 441 21.93 -2.31 16.03
C ASN A 441 22.15 -2.66 17.51
N ARG A 442 21.70 -3.84 17.96
CA ARG A 442 21.96 -4.33 19.33
C ARG A 442 23.46 -4.48 19.61
N SER A 443 24.23 -4.93 18.61
CA SER A 443 25.70 -5.03 18.73
C SER A 443 26.36 -3.65 18.85
N TYR A 444 25.87 -2.65 18.11
CA TYR A 444 26.33 -1.27 18.26
C TYR A 444 26.04 -0.75 19.67
N ASP A 445 24.84 -0.98 20.21
CA ASP A 445 24.48 -0.51 21.55
C ASP A 445 25.28 -1.21 22.65
N LYS A 446 25.53 -2.51 22.49
CA LYS A 446 26.44 -3.26 23.36
C LYS A 446 27.85 -2.68 23.33
N TRP A 447 28.41 -2.42 22.15
CA TRP A 447 29.72 -1.79 21.99
C TRP A 447 29.76 -0.39 22.63
N VAL A 448 28.70 0.42 22.47
CA VAL A 448 28.59 1.72 23.14
C VAL A 448 28.66 1.56 24.66
N ASN A 449 27.91 0.62 25.23
CA ASN A 449 27.92 0.37 26.68
C ASN A 449 29.31 -0.05 27.18
N GLU A 450 29.99 -0.95 26.46
CA GLU A 450 31.36 -1.38 26.78
C GLU A 450 32.34 -0.19 26.75
N GLN A 451 32.26 0.66 25.72
CA GLN A 451 33.11 1.84 25.59
C GLN A 451 32.82 2.91 26.65
N VAL A 452 31.55 3.08 27.04
CA VAL A 452 31.13 3.98 28.12
C VAL A 452 31.71 3.54 29.46
N GLU A 453 31.65 2.25 29.80
CA GLU A 453 32.26 1.74 31.02
C GLU A 453 33.78 1.95 31.06
N ILE A 454 34.45 1.80 29.91
CA ILE A 454 35.89 2.07 29.78
C ILE A 454 36.15 3.57 29.98
N ALA A 455 35.37 4.44 29.36
CA ALA A 455 35.49 5.89 29.51
C ALA A 455 35.32 6.35 30.97
N ASP A 456 34.37 5.77 31.72
CA ASP A 456 34.19 6.07 33.13
C ASP A 456 35.35 5.61 34.01
N LYS A 457 35.90 4.41 33.74
CA LYS A 457 37.13 3.94 34.41
C LYS A 457 38.31 4.87 34.15
N LEU A 458 38.50 5.28 32.90
CA LEU A 458 39.55 6.22 32.51
C LEU A 458 39.35 7.59 33.18
N PHE A 459 38.13 8.11 33.22
CA PHE A 459 37.80 9.37 33.89
C PHE A 459 38.05 9.31 35.40
N ALA A 460 37.67 8.20 36.06
CA ALA A 460 37.92 8.00 37.48
C ALA A 460 39.42 7.96 37.80
N ILE A 461 40.22 7.25 37.00
CA ILE A 461 41.69 7.20 37.16
C ILE A 461 42.30 8.57 36.89
N HIS A 462 41.89 9.25 35.82
CA HIS A 462 42.33 10.61 35.49
C HIS A 462 42.10 11.58 36.65
N ASN A 463 40.90 11.61 37.23
CA ASN A 463 40.58 12.47 38.37
C ASN A 463 41.36 12.09 39.63
N THR A 464 41.61 10.79 39.82
CA THR A 464 42.44 10.30 40.93
C THR A 464 43.89 10.76 40.78
N ILE A 465 44.46 10.70 39.57
CA ILE A 465 45.79 11.22 39.27
C ILE A 465 45.85 12.72 39.53
N GLN A 466 44.85 13.50 39.08
CA GLN A 466 44.78 14.94 39.37
C GLN A 466 44.75 15.24 40.87
N THR A 467 43.92 14.48 41.61
CA THR A 467 43.72 14.69 43.05
C THR A 467 44.97 14.33 43.86
N ILE A 468 45.57 13.16 43.60
CA ILE A 468 46.76 12.67 44.32
C ILE A 468 48.01 13.44 43.91
N GLY A 469 48.14 13.76 42.62
CA GLY A 469 49.28 14.52 42.10
C GLY A 469 49.21 16.01 42.40
N ASN A 470 48.03 16.53 42.81
CA ASN A 470 47.74 17.95 42.92
C ASN A 470 48.11 18.71 41.63
N VAL A 471 47.85 18.09 40.48
CA VAL A 471 48.17 18.60 39.13
C VAL A 471 46.89 18.77 38.33
N THR A 472 46.85 19.81 37.49
CA THR A 472 45.78 19.96 36.49
C THR A 472 46.23 19.30 35.20
N LEU A 473 45.60 18.16 34.88
CA LEU A 473 45.82 17.46 33.62
C LEU A 473 45.04 18.11 32.48
N SER A 474 45.74 18.42 31.38
CA SER A 474 45.12 18.70 30.09
C SER A 474 45.10 17.43 29.26
N LEU A 475 43.95 17.12 28.67
CA LEU A 475 43.84 16.12 27.62
C LEU A 475 44.41 16.76 26.35
N SER A 476 45.63 16.37 25.94
CA SER A 476 46.19 16.86 24.69
C SER A 476 47.00 15.76 24.01
N LYS A 477 46.74 15.54 22.72
CA LYS A 477 47.46 14.57 21.87
C LYS A 477 47.28 13.12 22.28
N GLY A 478 46.12 12.80 22.83
CA GLY A 478 45.78 11.42 23.05
C GLY A 478 46.68 10.67 24.01
N ASP A 479 47.27 11.30 25.04
CA ASP A 479 47.95 10.67 26.18
C ASP A 479 47.95 11.61 27.41
N ILE A 480 48.14 11.04 28.61
CA ILE A 480 48.40 11.85 29.81
C ILE A 480 49.91 12.10 29.89
N ASP A 481 50.32 13.36 30.08
CA ASP A 481 51.74 13.74 30.20
C ASP A 481 52.35 13.23 31.51
N SER A 482 52.77 11.97 31.48
CA SER A 482 53.31 11.22 32.60
C SER A 482 54.61 11.83 33.14
N GLU A 483 55.43 12.46 32.29
CA GLU A 483 56.64 13.16 32.74
C GLU A 483 56.29 14.41 33.56
N THR A 484 55.35 15.22 33.10
CA THR A 484 54.94 16.44 33.82
C THR A 484 54.25 16.11 35.13
N ILE A 485 53.40 15.08 35.16
CA ILE A 485 52.77 14.60 36.41
C ILE A 485 53.82 14.20 37.45
N LEU A 486 54.77 13.35 37.06
CA LEU A 486 55.76 12.81 38.00
C LEU A 486 56.77 13.88 38.45
N ARG A 487 56.99 14.95 37.65
CA ARG A 487 57.82 16.10 38.06
C ARG A 487 57.13 17.00 39.08
N GLN A 488 55.81 17.17 38.99
CA GLN A 488 55.05 18.07 39.86
C GLN A 488 54.53 17.39 41.15
N ALA A 489 54.48 16.05 41.16
CA ALA A 489 54.04 15.28 42.31
C ALA A 489 55.02 15.31 43.51
N GLN A 490 54.47 15.22 44.72
CA GLN A 490 55.23 15.02 45.95
C GLN A 490 55.91 13.64 45.96
N ASP A 491 57.09 13.52 46.57
CA ASP A 491 57.90 12.29 46.50
C ASP A 491 57.21 11.05 47.07
N ASP A 492 56.35 11.22 48.09
CA ASP A 492 55.58 10.16 48.73
C ASP A 492 54.38 9.66 47.91
N THR A 493 53.95 10.40 46.87
CA THR A 493 52.83 10.01 46.00
C THR A 493 53.26 9.49 44.63
N LYS A 494 54.54 9.65 44.24
CA LYS A 494 55.05 9.27 42.91
C LYS A 494 54.85 7.79 42.55
N ASP A 495 55.04 6.87 43.49
CA ASP A 495 54.90 5.44 43.19
C ASP A 495 53.45 5.03 42.97
N VAL A 496 52.51 5.64 43.71
CA VAL A 496 51.07 5.46 43.47
C VAL A 496 50.68 6.03 42.10
N LEU A 497 51.20 7.21 41.74
CA LEU A 497 50.93 7.84 40.45
C LEU A 497 51.46 7.01 39.27
N LYS A 498 52.66 6.42 39.37
CA LYS A 498 53.19 5.50 38.34
C LYS A 498 52.25 4.32 38.10
N VAL A 499 51.72 3.72 39.19
CA VAL A 499 50.77 2.61 39.09
C VAL A 499 49.47 3.08 38.41
N LEU A 500 48.93 4.23 38.80
CA LEU A 500 47.71 4.78 38.21
C LEU A 500 47.88 5.12 36.73
N ILE A 501 49.01 5.71 36.32
CA ILE A 501 49.34 5.99 34.91
C ILE A 501 49.42 4.66 34.13
N ALA A 502 50.15 3.66 34.64
CA ALA A 502 50.25 2.36 33.98
C ALA A 502 48.88 1.65 33.85
N GLN A 503 48.00 1.79 34.84
CA GLN A 503 46.62 1.29 34.75
C GLN A 503 45.78 2.07 33.75
N PHE A 504 45.95 3.40 33.69
CA PHE A 504 45.28 4.24 32.70
C PHE A 504 45.65 3.80 31.28
N ASP A 505 46.95 3.69 30.99
CA ASP A 505 47.45 3.28 29.67
C ASP A 505 46.97 1.88 29.31
N LYS A 506 46.96 0.96 30.29
CA LYS A 506 46.46 -0.41 30.10
C LYS A 506 44.98 -0.43 29.71
N ILE A 507 44.12 0.27 30.46
CA ILE A 507 42.67 0.28 30.20
C ILE A 507 42.36 0.98 28.87
N LYS A 508 43.14 2.01 28.52
CA LYS A 508 42.97 2.75 27.29
C LYS A 508 43.23 1.93 26.02
N LEU A 509 44.01 0.86 26.10
CA LEU A 509 44.19 -0.07 24.98
C LEU A 509 42.88 -0.70 24.50
N ASP A 510 41.90 -0.83 25.39
CA ASP A 510 40.57 -1.37 25.08
C ASP A 510 39.58 -0.27 24.62
N PHE A 511 40.00 1.01 24.60
CA PHE A 511 39.19 2.15 24.19
C PHE A 511 39.39 2.48 22.70
N ASP A 512 38.30 2.68 21.96
CA ASP A 512 38.37 3.04 20.54
C ASP A 512 39.03 4.43 20.37
N PRO A 513 40.10 4.56 19.57
CA PRO A 513 40.75 5.85 19.34
C PRO A 513 39.82 6.93 18.77
N HIS A 514 38.78 6.56 18.01
CA HIS A 514 37.80 7.52 17.50
C HIS A 514 36.94 8.12 18.61
N ASN A 515 36.63 7.33 19.65
CA ASN A 515 35.87 7.80 20.81
C ASN A 515 36.72 8.79 21.64
N TRP A 516 38.04 8.63 21.63
CA TRP A 516 38.94 9.59 22.30
C TRP A 516 38.85 10.99 21.71
N ASN A 517 38.73 11.09 20.37
CA ASN A 517 38.55 12.39 19.72
C ASN A 517 37.26 13.09 20.18
N ILE A 518 36.20 12.35 20.49
CA ILE A 518 34.95 12.91 21.02
C ILE A 518 35.19 13.55 22.39
N ILE A 519 35.90 12.85 23.28
CA ILE A 519 36.23 13.33 24.63
C ILE A 519 37.15 14.56 24.58
N GLU A 520 38.21 14.51 23.76
CA GLU A 520 39.17 15.61 23.62
C GLU A 520 38.52 16.87 23.05
N SER A 521 37.68 16.73 22.02
CA SER A 521 37.04 17.86 21.33
C SER A 521 35.71 18.32 21.94
N TRP A 522 35.24 17.70 23.03
CA TRP A 522 33.94 18.00 23.63
C TRP A 522 33.78 19.48 24.02
N ASN A 523 34.82 20.07 24.62
CA ASN A 523 34.82 21.49 24.99
C ASN A 523 34.77 22.41 23.76
N ASP A 524 35.42 22.05 22.67
CA ASP A 524 35.37 22.79 21.41
C ASP A 524 33.99 22.70 20.78
N LYS A 525 33.34 21.53 20.82
CA LYS A 525 31.95 21.35 20.40
C LYS A 525 31.01 22.23 21.24
N ILE A 526 31.15 22.24 22.57
CA ILE A 526 30.37 23.13 23.45
C ILE A 526 30.56 24.58 23.07
N LYS A 527 31.80 25.01 22.86
CA LYS A 527 32.11 26.37 22.47
C LYS A 527 31.45 26.74 21.14
N LYS A 528 31.54 25.87 20.13
CA LYS A 528 30.97 26.11 18.79
C LYS A 528 29.46 26.40 18.82
N TYR A 529 28.70 25.75 19.69
CA TYR A 529 27.26 25.98 19.85
C TYR A 529 26.91 27.12 20.81
N LYS A 530 27.86 27.60 21.62
CA LYS A 530 27.69 28.77 22.51
C LYS A 530 28.12 30.08 21.86
N ASP A 531 29.08 30.03 20.92
CA ASP A 531 29.52 31.20 20.17
C ASP A 531 28.32 31.83 19.43
N PRO A 532 28.23 33.16 19.29
CA PRO A 532 27.05 33.83 18.73
C PRO A 532 26.68 33.35 17.32
N VAL A 533 27.68 32.95 16.55
CA VAL A 533 27.52 32.51 15.16
C VAL A 533 28.13 31.13 14.99
N TYR A 534 27.37 30.22 14.39
CA TYR A 534 27.83 28.91 13.96
C TYR A 534 28.06 28.92 12.46
N THR A 535 29.26 28.54 12.04
CA THR A 535 29.65 28.51 10.63
C THR A 535 29.88 27.07 10.15
N PHE A 536 29.32 26.75 8.98
CA PHE A 536 29.44 25.44 8.34
C PHE A 536 29.37 25.54 6.82
N LYS A 537 29.84 24.50 6.13
CA LYS A 537 29.85 24.44 4.67
C LYS A 537 28.72 23.56 4.13
N VAL A 538 28.02 24.06 3.11
CA VAL A 538 27.04 23.30 2.32
C VAL A 538 27.38 23.45 0.84
N ARG A 539 27.77 22.35 0.18
CA ARG A 539 28.14 22.35 -1.25
C ARG A 539 29.14 23.49 -1.59
N ASP A 540 30.21 23.57 -0.80
CA ASP A 540 31.29 24.57 -0.87
C ASP A 540 30.92 26.03 -0.55
N LYS A 541 29.66 26.30 -0.16
CA LYS A 541 29.24 27.61 0.36
C LYS A 541 29.30 27.63 1.88
N GLU A 542 29.93 28.67 2.42
CA GLU A 542 29.98 28.93 3.86
C GLU A 542 28.69 29.63 4.30
N LEU A 543 27.98 28.98 5.22
CA LEU A 543 26.74 29.48 5.81
C LEU A 543 27.01 29.79 7.29
N SER A 544 26.47 30.91 7.75
CA SER A 544 26.58 31.38 9.12
C SER A 544 25.18 31.56 9.71
N ILE A 545 24.93 30.95 10.87
CA ILE A 545 23.63 30.99 11.54
C ILE A 545 23.82 31.51 12.97
N GLN A 546 22.89 32.35 13.43
CA GLN A 546 22.84 32.77 14.83
C GLN A 546 22.48 31.58 15.72
N THR A 547 23.27 31.32 16.75
CA THR A 547 23.06 30.19 17.68
C THR A 547 21.98 30.46 18.72
N HIS A 548 21.60 31.72 18.91
CA HIS A 548 20.61 32.14 19.90
C HIS A 548 19.50 32.98 19.25
N THR A 549 18.33 32.95 19.89
CA THR A 549 17.20 33.83 19.60
C THR A 549 16.88 34.64 20.85
N GLU A 550 16.75 35.96 20.72
CA GLU A 550 16.40 36.83 21.84
C GLU A 550 14.88 36.81 22.10
N SER A 551 14.48 36.58 23.35
CA SER A 551 13.07 36.66 23.77
C SER A 551 12.63 38.09 24.06
N LEU A 552 11.32 38.31 24.23
CA LEU A 552 10.78 39.60 24.69
C LEU A 552 11.31 40.04 26.06
N SER A 553 11.81 39.11 26.88
CA SER A 553 12.46 39.39 28.17
C SER A 553 13.98 39.53 28.06
N HIS A 554 14.51 39.66 26.84
CA HIS A 554 15.95 39.76 26.52
C HIS A 554 16.78 38.52 26.89
N THR A 555 16.13 37.38 27.15
CA THR A 555 16.82 36.11 27.37
C THR A 555 17.34 35.57 26.04
N GLN A 556 18.63 35.24 25.97
CA GLN A 556 19.24 34.58 24.82
C GLN A 556 18.90 33.07 24.88
N ILE A 557 17.89 32.66 24.10
CA ILE A 557 17.46 31.26 24.03
C ILE A 557 18.34 30.52 23.02
N PRO A 558 19.09 29.48 23.41
CA PRO A 558 19.92 28.72 22.48
C PRO A 558 19.03 27.91 21.52
N LYS A 559 19.36 27.96 20.23
CA LYS A 559 18.72 27.11 19.20
C LYS A 559 19.04 25.64 19.44
N VAL A 560 20.27 25.31 19.89
CA VAL A 560 20.64 23.94 20.29
C VAL A 560 21.25 24.00 21.69
N ALA A 561 20.65 23.28 22.63
CA ALA A 561 21.14 23.16 24.01
C ALA A 561 22.01 21.91 24.16
N LEU A 562 23.14 22.03 24.86
CA LEU A 562 24.06 20.91 25.12
C LEU A 562 23.98 20.47 26.59
N PRO A 563 24.20 19.17 26.88
CA PRO A 563 24.19 18.68 28.24
C PRO A 563 25.39 19.22 29.04
N LYS A 564 25.24 19.25 30.37
CA LYS A 564 26.26 19.72 31.31
C LYS A 564 27.07 18.58 31.93
N TYR A 565 27.21 17.47 31.20
CA TYR A 565 27.92 16.29 31.68
C TYR A 565 29.40 16.58 31.92
N LYS A 566 29.95 15.92 32.94
CA LYS A 566 31.38 15.96 33.28
C LYS A 566 32.05 14.59 33.12
N GLY A 567 31.31 13.51 33.39
CA GLY A 567 31.79 12.14 33.21
C GLY A 567 32.06 11.85 31.74
N TRP A 568 33.17 11.20 31.44
CA TRP A 568 33.49 10.81 30.07
C TRP A 568 32.52 9.74 29.54
N GLY A 569 32.01 8.84 30.39
CA GLY A 569 30.98 7.89 30.00
C GLY A 569 29.68 8.56 29.56
N ASP A 570 29.18 9.54 30.33
CA ASP A 570 27.97 10.29 29.96
C ASP A 570 28.13 11.05 28.64
N VAL A 571 29.26 11.76 28.48
CA VAL A 571 29.58 12.49 27.24
C VAL A 571 29.63 11.54 26.05
N LEU A 572 30.25 10.37 26.22
CA LEU A 572 30.39 9.39 25.16
C LEU A 572 29.05 8.75 24.80
N ARG A 573 28.27 8.31 25.80
CA ARG A 573 26.93 7.73 25.61
C ARG A 573 26.05 8.69 24.82
N TRP A 574 25.98 9.94 25.27
CA TRP A 574 25.17 10.96 24.62
C TRP A 574 25.62 11.21 23.18
N SER A 575 26.92 11.31 22.94
CA SER A 575 27.47 11.56 21.59
C SER A 575 27.28 10.39 20.62
N LEU A 576 27.26 9.14 21.12
CA LEU A 576 27.12 7.94 20.28
C LEU A 576 25.66 7.51 20.06
N GLN A 577 24.73 7.93 20.92
CA GLN A 577 23.31 7.54 20.86
C GLN A 577 22.37 8.65 20.42
N GLU A 578 22.65 9.91 20.76
CA GLU A 578 21.73 11.02 20.48
C GLU A 578 22.36 12.15 19.68
N ASN A 579 23.56 12.57 20.09
CA ASN A 579 24.36 13.67 19.56
C ASN A 579 23.58 14.97 19.28
N VAL A 580 24.25 15.98 18.74
CA VAL A 580 23.59 17.17 18.21
C VAL A 580 22.89 16.85 16.88
N PRO A 581 21.85 17.63 16.50
CA PRO A 581 21.33 17.59 15.13
C PRO A 581 22.45 17.75 14.09
N GLY A 582 22.39 16.98 13.00
CA GLY A 582 23.38 17.02 11.92
C GLY A 582 24.59 16.09 12.09
N GLU A 583 24.70 15.36 13.20
CA GLU A 583 25.77 14.38 13.42
C GLU A 583 25.21 12.99 13.72
N PHE A 584 25.98 11.94 13.35
CA PHE A 584 25.62 10.55 13.60
C PHE A 584 25.36 10.28 15.10
N PRO A 585 24.32 9.50 15.46
CA PRO A 585 23.37 8.76 14.60
C PRO A 585 22.12 9.56 14.18
N TYR A 586 22.21 10.89 14.14
CA TYR A 586 21.17 11.82 13.65
C TYR A 586 19.84 11.77 14.42
N THR A 587 19.84 11.21 15.63
CA THR A 587 18.66 11.04 16.48
C THR A 587 17.88 12.35 16.65
N ALA A 588 18.58 13.45 16.92
CA ALA A 588 17.99 14.78 17.14
C ALA A 588 17.70 15.59 15.86
N GLY A 589 18.02 15.05 14.67
CA GLY A 589 17.78 15.71 13.39
C GLY A 589 18.96 15.62 12.41
N LEU A 590 18.69 15.93 11.15
CA LEU A 590 19.63 15.70 10.02
C LEU A 590 20.57 16.87 9.72
N PHE A 591 20.24 18.06 10.20
CA PHE A 591 20.98 19.28 9.93
C PHE A 591 21.35 19.96 11.24
N PRO A 592 22.50 20.67 11.33
CA PRO A 592 22.90 21.38 12.53
C PRO A 592 21.85 22.35 13.08
N PHE A 593 21.11 22.99 12.17
CA PHE A 593 19.98 23.87 12.47
C PHE A 593 18.88 23.66 11.41
N LYS A 594 17.64 23.99 11.78
CA LYS A 594 16.48 24.10 10.87
C LYS A 594 16.74 25.18 9.82
N ARG A 595 16.10 25.04 8.65
CA ARG A 595 16.25 26.01 7.55
C ARG A 595 15.53 27.31 7.89
N GLU A 596 16.20 28.43 7.71
CA GLU A 596 15.56 29.75 7.77
C GLU A 596 14.82 30.03 6.45
N GLY A 597 13.55 30.43 6.52
CA GLY A 597 12.74 30.81 5.36
C GLY A 597 12.05 29.67 4.59
N GLU A 598 12.25 28.41 4.99
CA GLU A 598 11.55 27.24 4.42
C GLU A 598 10.91 26.43 5.56
N ASP A 599 9.72 26.86 6.01
CA ASP A 599 8.96 26.14 7.04
C ASP A 599 8.61 24.71 6.55
N PRO A 600 8.50 23.72 7.46
CA PRO A 600 8.18 22.34 7.09
C PRO A 600 6.75 22.17 6.54
N THR A 601 5.95 23.23 6.57
CA THR A 601 4.55 23.24 6.16
C THR A 601 4.38 22.75 4.74
N ARG A 602 3.55 21.72 4.59
CA ARG A 602 3.13 21.15 3.31
C ARG A 602 1.65 20.76 3.44
N MET A 603 0.78 21.52 2.80
CA MET A 603 -0.66 21.27 2.84
C MET A 603 -1.08 20.37 1.69
N PHE A 604 -1.92 19.39 2.05
CA PHE A 604 -2.58 18.48 1.14
C PHE A 604 -3.73 19.22 0.44
N ALA A 605 -3.79 19.14 -0.88
CA ALA A 605 -4.89 19.70 -1.66
C ALA A 605 -5.14 18.85 -2.92
N GLY A 606 -6.42 18.72 -3.26
CA GLY A 606 -6.89 18.02 -4.44
C GLY A 606 -8.40 17.92 -4.39
N GLU A 607 -9.07 18.55 -5.34
CA GLU A 607 -10.52 18.49 -5.49
C GLU A 607 -10.94 18.95 -6.88
N GLY A 608 -11.94 18.29 -7.47
CA GLY A 608 -12.52 18.64 -8.75
C GLY A 608 -11.53 18.47 -9.91
N GLY A 609 -11.58 19.39 -10.87
CA GLY A 609 -10.67 19.41 -12.01
C GLY A 609 -9.29 19.99 -11.70
N PRO A 610 -8.33 19.84 -12.63
CA PRO A 610 -6.97 20.39 -12.50
C PRO A 610 -6.93 21.89 -12.15
N GLU A 611 -7.78 22.69 -12.78
CA GLU A 611 -7.84 24.15 -12.59
C GLU A 611 -8.32 24.54 -11.19
N ARG A 612 -9.30 23.82 -10.64
CA ARG A 612 -9.79 24.08 -9.28
C ARG A 612 -8.71 23.81 -8.24
N THR A 613 -8.01 22.69 -8.39
CA THR A 613 -6.89 22.35 -7.52
C THR A 613 -5.71 23.31 -7.71
N ASN A 614 -5.43 23.75 -8.94
CA ASN A 614 -4.44 24.79 -9.22
C ASN A 614 -4.76 26.10 -8.45
N ARG A 615 -6.02 26.56 -8.49
CA ARG A 615 -6.47 27.72 -7.71
C ARG A 615 -6.20 27.53 -6.21
N ARG A 616 -6.49 26.34 -5.67
CA ARG A 616 -6.23 26.04 -4.25
C ARG A 616 -4.72 26.05 -3.93
N PHE A 617 -3.86 25.53 -4.82
CA PHE A 617 -2.42 25.59 -4.63
C PHE A 617 -1.89 27.03 -4.61
N HIS A 618 -2.38 27.89 -5.50
CA HIS A 618 -2.01 29.31 -5.49
C HIS A 618 -2.47 30.00 -4.22
N TYR A 619 -3.70 29.73 -3.77
CA TYR A 619 -4.23 30.25 -2.51
C TYR A 619 -3.39 29.87 -1.29
N VAL A 620 -3.10 28.58 -1.08
CA VAL A 620 -2.38 28.13 0.13
C VAL A 620 -0.90 28.49 0.13
N SER A 621 -0.34 28.81 -1.05
CA SER A 621 1.07 29.17 -1.19
C SER A 621 1.30 30.66 -1.43
N LEU A 622 0.25 31.48 -1.49
CA LEU A 622 0.34 32.91 -1.76
C LEU A 622 1.23 33.60 -0.71
N GLY A 623 2.13 34.47 -1.16
CA GLY A 623 3.08 35.17 -0.28
C GLY A 623 4.17 34.32 0.38
N MET A 624 4.14 32.99 0.23
CA MET A 624 5.19 32.11 0.76
C MET A 624 6.45 32.14 -0.14
N PRO A 625 7.66 32.24 0.43
CA PRO A 625 8.91 32.25 -0.33
C PRO A 625 9.27 30.90 -0.96
N ALA A 626 8.81 29.79 -0.37
CA ALA A 626 8.97 28.44 -0.89
C ALA A 626 7.60 27.83 -1.21
N LYS A 627 7.46 27.21 -2.39
CA LYS A 627 6.22 26.58 -2.85
C LYS A 627 6.31 25.07 -2.62
N ARG A 628 5.67 24.57 -1.56
CA ARG A 628 5.68 23.15 -1.16
C ARG A 628 4.29 22.54 -1.33
N LEU A 629 4.01 22.01 -2.51
CA LEU A 629 2.69 21.50 -2.89
C LEU A 629 2.54 20.03 -2.49
N SER A 630 1.34 19.60 -2.13
CA SER A 630 1.02 18.18 -1.94
C SER A 630 -0.31 17.83 -2.58
N THR A 631 -0.26 16.95 -3.59
CA THR A 631 -1.39 16.61 -4.44
C THR A 631 -2.11 15.36 -3.93
N ALA A 632 -3.42 15.48 -3.75
CA ALA A 632 -4.37 14.38 -3.51
C ALA A 632 -5.12 14.07 -4.80
N PHE A 633 -5.10 12.82 -5.27
CA PHE A 633 -5.80 12.42 -6.50
C PHE A 633 -7.15 11.79 -6.16
N ASP A 634 -8.12 11.94 -7.07
CA ASP A 634 -9.43 11.29 -6.93
C ASP A 634 -9.30 9.77 -7.00
N SER A 635 -10.32 9.06 -6.50
CA SER A 635 -10.28 7.60 -6.47
C SER A 635 -10.15 6.97 -7.87
N VAL A 636 -10.70 7.61 -8.91
CA VAL A 636 -10.56 7.17 -10.31
C VAL A 636 -9.07 7.15 -10.73
N THR A 637 -8.36 8.26 -10.49
CA THR A 637 -6.92 8.39 -10.77
C THR A 637 -6.08 7.48 -9.89
N LEU A 638 -6.42 7.35 -8.59
CA LEU A 638 -5.69 6.49 -7.65
C LEU A 638 -5.64 5.02 -8.10
N TYR A 639 -6.69 4.57 -8.80
CA TYR A 639 -6.81 3.22 -9.34
C TYR A 639 -6.39 3.12 -10.81
N GLY A 640 -5.76 4.15 -11.38
CA GLY A 640 -5.24 4.10 -12.74
C GLY A 640 -6.32 4.03 -13.83
N ASN A 641 -7.53 4.48 -13.52
CA ASN A 641 -8.66 4.47 -14.45
C ASN A 641 -8.87 5.86 -15.08
N ASP A 642 -9.58 5.87 -16.21
CA ASP A 642 -10.03 7.09 -16.86
C ASP A 642 -11.43 7.50 -16.36
N PRO A 643 -11.78 8.82 -16.38
CA PRO A 643 -13.14 9.29 -16.11
C PRO A 643 -14.13 8.77 -17.16
N ASP A 644 -15.29 8.28 -16.70
CA ASP A 644 -16.32 7.64 -17.54
C ASP A 644 -17.74 8.09 -17.16
N VAL A 645 -18.70 7.94 -18.07
CA VAL A 645 -20.14 8.19 -17.86
C VAL A 645 -20.82 7.11 -17.01
N ARG A 646 -20.21 5.92 -16.86
CA ARG A 646 -20.73 4.83 -16.03
C ARG A 646 -20.96 5.34 -14.60
N PRO A 647 -22.16 5.19 -14.00
CA PRO A 647 -22.50 5.89 -12.76
C PRO A 647 -21.55 5.66 -11.58
N ASP A 648 -21.01 4.45 -11.45
CA ASP A 648 -20.08 4.08 -10.38
C ASP A 648 -18.67 4.69 -10.54
N ILE A 649 -18.29 5.12 -11.75
CA ILE A 649 -17.11 5.96 -12.03
C ILE A 649 -17.48 7.44 -11.97
N TYR A 650 -18.55 7.84 -12.66
CA TYR A 650 -19.00 9.23 -12.78
C TYR A 650 -19.24 9.89 -11.43
N GLY A 651 -19.83 9.17 -10.48
CA GLY A 651 -20.04 9.64 -9.11
C GLY A 651 -18.74 9.96 -8.35
N LYS A 652 -17.59 9.46 -8.82
CA LYS A 652 -16.28 9.55 -8.14
C LYS A 652 -15.29 10.51 -8.81
N ILE A 653 -15.53 10.93 -10.04
CA ILE A 653 -14.68 11.88 -10.77
C ILE A 653 -14.54 13.19 -9.96
N GLY A 654 -13.31 13.56 -9.62
CA GLY A 654 -12.95 14.79 -8.90
C GLY A 654 -13.43 14.86 -7.44
N ASN A 655 -13.97 13.76 -6.90
CA ASN A 655 -14.36 13.67 -5.49
C ASN A 655 -13.20 13.14 -4.65
N SER A 656 -13.02 13.72 -3.46
CA SER A 656 -11.93 13.39 -2.52
C SER A 656 -10.51 13.56 -3.07
N GLY A 657 -10.35 14.26 -4.21
CA GLY A 657 -9.08 14.44 -4.89
C GLY A 657 -9.24 15.09 -6.26
N VAL A 658 -8.12 15.45 -6.89
CA VAL A 658 -8.12 15.98 -8.27
C VAL A 658 -8.18 14.86 -9.30
N SER A 659 -8.99 15.03 -10.35
CA SER A 659 -9.06 14.09 -11.47
C SER A 659 -7.97 14.38 -12.51
N ILE A 660 -7.04 13.43 -12.72
CA ILE A 660 -5.92 13.54 -13.66
C ILE A 660 -5.83 12.27 -14.50
N CYS A 661 -6.19 12.35 -15.78
CA CYS A 661 -6.10 11.20 -16.68
C CYS A 661 -5.08 11.36 -17.82
N CYS A 662 -4.46 12.54 -17.99
CA CYS A 662 -3.48 12.76 -19.04
C CYS A 662 -2.44 13.84 -18.70
N LEU A 663 -1.43 13.99 -19.58
CA LEU A 663 -0.37 15.00 -19.46
C LEU A 663 -0.91 16.43 -19.40
N ASP A 664 -1.91 16.76 -20.22
CA ASP A 664 -2.45 18.13 -20.25
C ASP A 664 -3.16 18.51 -18.95
N ASP A 665 -3.70 17.53 -18.22
CA ASP A 665 -4.25 17.75 -16.90
C ASP A 665 -3.15 18.04 -15.86
N ALA A 666 -2.02 17.33 -15.92
CA ALA A 666 -0.84 17.64 -15.10
C ALA A 666 -0.28 19.04 -15.40
N LYS A 667 -0.26 19.46 -16.68
CA LYS A 667 0.15 20.82 -17.09
C LYS A 667 -0.75 21.90 -16.49
N LYS A 668 -2.09 21.72 -16.56
CA LYS A 668 -3.05 22.64 -15.94
C LYS A 668 -2.88 22.70 -14.43
N LEU A 669 -2.77 21.53 -13.79
CA LEU A 669 -2.64 21.37 -12.34
C LEU A 669 -1.46 22.16 -11.77
N TYR A 670 -0.30 22.10 -12.44
CA TYR A 670 0.93 22.75 -11.98
C TYR A 670 1.27 24.07 -12.71
N SER A 671 0.33 24.62 -13.47
CA SER A 671 0.53 25.89 -14.17
C SER A 671 0.79 27.05 -13.19
N GLY A 672 1.70 27.95 -13.59
CA GLY A 672 2.18 29.05 -12.74
C GLY A 672 3.16 28.66 -11.63
N PHE A 673 3.49 27.37 -11.49
CA PHE A 673 4.56 26.90 -10.59
C PHE A 673 5.73 26.38 -11.39
N ASP A 674 6.89 27.05 -11.34
CA ASP A 674 8.11 26.55 -11.97
C ASP A 674 8.62 25.28 -11.26
N LEU A 675 8.38 24.13 -11.88
CA LEU A 675 8.71 22.80 -11.34
C LEU A 675 10.22 22.53 -11.25
N SER A 676 11.02 23.31 -11.99
CA SER A 676 12.48 23.23 -11.97
C SER A 676 13.13 24.26 -11.03
N HIS A 677 12.34 25.14 -10.40
CA HIS A 677 12.84 26.16 -9.51
C HIS A 677 13.34 25.55 -8.18
N PRO A 678 14.51 25.99 -7.65
CA PRO A 678 15.06 25.44 -6.42
C PRO A 678 14.21 25.72 -5.17
N ALA A 679 13.21 26.61 -5.21
CA ALA A 679 12.28 26.85 -4.10
C ALA A 679 10.89 26.21 -4.28
N THR A 680 10.69 25.46 -5.36
CA THR A 680 9.43 24.72 -5.63
C THR A 680 9.66 23.24 -5.38
N SER A 681 8.71 22.56 -4.72
CA SER A 681 8.73 21.10 -4.62
C SER A 681 7.33 20.53 -4.53
N VAL A 682 7.05 19.52 -5.35
CA VAL A 682 5.73 18.87 -5.43
C VAL A 682 5.78 17.48 -4.84
N SER A 683 4.85 17.17 -3.93
CA SER A 683 4.62 15.82 -3.43
C SER A 683 3.35 15.26 -4.06
N MET A 684 3.40 14.06 -4.62
CA MET A 684 2.25 13.39 -5.24
C MET A 684 1.94 12.10 -4.48
N THR A 685 0.77 12.04 -3.86
CA THR A 685 0.31 10.84 -3.13
C THR A 685 -0.41 9.91 -4.09
N ILE A 686 0.37 9.10 -4.78
CA ILE A 686 -0.10 8.10 -5.75
C ILE A 686 0.74 6.83 -5.59
N ASN A 687 0.12 5.65 -5.73
CA ASN A 687 0.77 4.35 -5.51
C ASN A 687 0.66 3.45 -6.74
N GLY A 688 -0.48 2.80 -6.98
CA GLY A 688 -0.67 1.85 -8.08
C GLY A 688 -0.16 2.34 -9.44
N PRO A 689 -0.67 3.47 -9.97
CA PRO A 689 -0.22 4.03 -11.24
C PRO A 689 0.86 5.10 -11.08
N ALA A 690 1.63 5.10 -9.98
CA ALA A 690 2.64 6.12 -9.70
C ALA A 690 3.64 6.35 -10.84
N PRO A 691 4.15 5.32 -11.56
CA PRO A 691 5.03 5.53 -12.70
C PRO A 691 4.38 6.36 -13.83
N MET A 692 3.09 6.18 -14.10
CA MET A 692 2.37 6.91 -15.15
C MET A 692 2.23 8.39 -14.77
N LEU A 693 1.79 8.67 -13.55
CA LEU A 693 1.65 10.04 -13.03
C LEU A 693 3.02 10.74 -12.94
N LEU A 694 4.08 10.00 -12.61
CA LEU A 694 5.45 10.52 -12.64
C LEU A 694 5.88 10.87 -14.08
N GLY A 695 5.51 10.05 -15.08
CA GLY A 695 5.72 10.36 -16.49
C GLY A 695 4.99 11.64 -16.93
N PHE A 696 3.73 11.82 -16.54
CA PHE A 696 3.01 13.09 -16.76
C PHE A 696 3.71 14.28 -16.09
N PHE A 697 4.11 14.13 -14.83
CA PHE A 697 4.79 15.20 -14.09
C PHE A 697 6.14 15.59 -14.70
N MET A 698 6.97 14.62 -15.07
CA MET A 698 8.27 14.88 -15.68
C MET A 698 8.12 15.55 -17.05
N ASN A 699 7.19 15.10 -17.87
CA ASN A 699 6.90 15.74 -19.16
C ASN A 699 6.33 17.17 -18.97
N ALA A 700 5.47 17.40 -17.99
CA ALA A 700 4.98 18.75 -17.68
C ALA A 700 6.13 19.70 -17.27
N ALA A 701 7.09 19.24 -16.46
CA ALA A 701 8.27 20.03 -16.09
C ALA A 701 9.20 20.31 -17.29
N ILE A 702 9.37 19.34 -18.19
CA ILE A 702 10.16 19.50 -19.43
C ILE A 702 9.48 20.54 -20.33
N ASP A 703 8.17 20.45 -20.52
CA ASP A 703 7.41 21.36 -21.36
C ASP A 703 7.39 22.80 -20.80
N GLN A 704 7.39 22.99 -19.47
CA GLN A 704 7.57 24.32 -18.88
C GLN A 704 8.93 24.95 -19.27
N ASN A 705 10.02 24.17 -19.28
CA ASN A 705 11.32 24.70 -19.68
C ASN A 705 11.45 24.86 -21.20
N CYS A 706 10.73 24.05 -21.99
CA CYS A 706 10.57 24.31 -23.43
C CYS A 706 9.84 25.63 -23.67
N GLU A 707 8.77 25.92 -22.92
CA GLU A 707 8.04 27.19 -22.99
C GLU A 707 8.94 28.38 -22.66
N LYS A 708 9.76 28.29 -21.60
CA LYS A 708 10.75 29.34 -21.27
C LYS A 708 11.71 29.58 -22.43
N TYR A 709 12.27 28.51 -23.00
CA TYR A 709 13.16 28.62 -24.16
C TYR A 709 12.47 29.27 -25.36
N ILE A 710 11.23 28.90 -25.66
CA ILE A 710 10.45 29.48 -26.76
C ILE A 710 10.28 31.00 -26.58
N LYS A 711 9.89 31.43 -25.36
CA LYS A 711 9.73 32.85 -25.02
C LYS A 711 11.06 33.61 -25.05
N GLU A 712 12.12 33.04 -24.49
CA GLU A 712 13.46 33.65 -24.47
C GLU A 712 14.04 33.86 -25.89
N ASN A 713 13.65 33.02 -26.85
CA ASN A 713 14.14 33.07 -28.24
C ASN A 713 13.14 33.69 -29.23
N GLY A 714 11.97 34.18 -28.78
CA GLY A 714 10.98 34.81 -29.64
C GLY A 714 10.33 33.87 -30.68
N LEU A 715 10.19 32.58 -30.35
CA LEU A 715 9.71 31.53 -31.24
C LEU A 715 8.18 31.30 -31.18
N GLU A 716 7.44 32.10 -30.41
CA GLU A 716 6.02 31.86 -30.10
C GLU A 716 5.16 31.76 -31.37
N LYS A 717 5.39 32.65 -32.35
CA LYS A 717 4.63 32.66 -33.60
C LYS A 717 4.89 31.43 -34.47
N GLU A 718 6.14 30.96 -34.50
CA GLU A 718 6.50 29.76 -35.25
C GLU A 718 5.88 28.52 -34.59
N VAL A 719 5.99 28.43 -33.27
CA VAL A 719 5.43 27.32 -32.50
C VAL A 719 3.91 27.29 -32.58
N GLU A 720 3.23 28.43 -32.44
CA GLU A 720 1.76 28.47 -32.56
C GLU A 720 1.30 28.01 -33.95
N ALA A 721 1.99 28.41 -35.03
CA ALA A 721 1.69 27.94 -36.38
C ALA A 721 1.89 26.41 -36.52
N LYS A 722 2.89 25.83 -35.86
CA LYS A 722 3.08 24.36 -35.80
C LYS A 722 1.94 23.69 -35.05
N ILE A 723 1.52 24.24 -33.92
CA ILE A 723 0.43 23.69 -33.11
C ILE A 723 -0.90 23.74 -33.87
N GLU A 724 -1.21 24.86 -34.53
CA GLU A 724 -2.39 24.99 -35.39
C GLU A 724 -2.38 23.94 -36.51
N ALA A 725 -1.23 23.69 -37.15
CA ALA A 725 -1.10 22.67 -38.18
C ALA A 725 -1.31 21.25 -37.62
N ILE A 726 -0.78 20.94 -36.44
CA ILE A 726 -0.98 19.65 -35.75
C ILE A 726 -2.48 19.44 -35.46
N TYR A 727 -3.15 20.41 -34.85
CA TYR A 727 -4.56 20.28 -34.48
C TYR A 727 -5.51 20.28 -35.69
N LYS A 728 -5.16 21.02 -36.75
CA LYS A 728 -5.86 20.92 -38.03
C LYS A 728 -5.77 19.52 -38.63
N THR A 729 -4.63 18.84 -38.46
CA THR A 729 -4.43 17.46 -38.94
C THR A 729 -5.18 16.45 -38.05
N LYS A 730 -5.16 16.63 -36.73
CA LYS A 730 -5.86 15.75 -35.78
C LYS A 730 -7.40 15.85 -35.90
N GLY A 731 -7.95 16.99 -36.32
CA GLY A 731 -9.39 17.16 -36.46
C GLY A 731 -10.17 17.13 -35.14
N VAL A 732 -9.50 17.54 -34.05
CA VAL A 732 -9.99 17.57 -32.67
C VAL A 732 -9.76 18.95 -32.08
N LYS A 733 -10.43 19.27 -30.97
CA LYS A 733 -10.26 20.55 -30.28
C LYS A 733 -8.97 20.58 -29.45
N ARG A 734 -8.22 21.69 -29.52
CA ARG A 734 -7.07 21.93 -28.65
C ARG A 734 -7.52 22.10 -27.18
N PRO A 735 -6.89 21.42 -26.20
CA PRO A 735 -7.20 21.61 -24.80
C PRO A 735 -6.82 23.03 -24.34
N ALA A 736 -7.54 23.54 -23.36
CA ALA A 736 -7.32 24.87 -22.79
C ALA A 736 -7.56 24.86 -21.28
N TYR A 737 -7.00 25.86 -20.58
CA TYR A 737 -7.30 26.10 -19.17
C TYR A 737 -8.72 26.66 -19.03
N GLN A 738 -9.55 26.06 -18.16
CA GLN A 738 -10.94 26.49 -17.95
C GLN A 738 -11.06 27.55 -16.85
N GLY A 739 -11.66 28.69 -17.18
CA GLY A 739 -11.89 29.80 -16.26
C GLY A 739 -10.72 30.80 -16.17
N GLU A 740 -10.79 31.69 -15.19
CA GLU A 740 -9.75 32.71 -14.96
C GLU A 740 -8.52 32.13 -14.24
N LEU A 741 -7.34 32.65 -14.57
CA LEU A 741 -6.10 32.29 -13.87
C LEU A 741 -6.14 32.84 -12.44
N PRO A 742 -5.82 32.04 -11.42
CA PRO A 742 -5.77 32.51 -10.04
C PRO A 742 -4.69 33.57 -9.84
N GLU A 743 -4.85 34.37 -8.78
CA GLU A 743 -3.81 35.30 -8.34
C GLU A 743 -2.48 34.56 -8.09
N GLY A 744 -1.39 35.06 -8.67
CA GLY A 744 -0.06 34.45 -8.59
C GLY A 744 0.28 33.49 -9.75
N ASN A 745 -0.66 33.14 -10.63
CA ASN A 745 -0.39 32.34 -11.83
C ASN A 745 0.00 33.23 -13.02
N ASP A 746 1.20 33.03 -13.56
CA ASP A 746 1.78 33.78 -14.67
C ASP A 746 1.55 33.13 -16.06
N GLY A 747 0.78 32.04 -16.11
CA GLY A 747 0.48 31.27 -17.31
C GLY A 747 1.56 30.27 -17.72
N LEU A 748 2.66 30.13 -16.98
CA LEU A 748 3.70 29.13 -17.27
C LEU A 748 3.12 27.71 -17.28
N GLY A 749 3.43 26.95 -18.34
CA GLY A 749 2.98 25.56 -18.53
C GLY A 749 1.71 25.44 -19.38
N LEU A 750 1.09 26.55 -19.77
CA LEU A 750 -0.15 26.55 -20.56
C LEU A 750 0.10 26.72 -22.07
N PHE A 751 1.25 27.27 -22.48
CA PHE A 751 1.51 27.57 -23.89
C PHE A 751 1.59 26.31 -24.76
N LEU A 752 2.04 25.19 -24.19
CA LEU A 752 2.17 23.89 -24.85
C LEU A 752 1.02 22.92 -24.49
N LEU A 753 -0.16 23.41 -24.10
CA LEU A 753 -1.33 22.51 -23.94
C LEU A 753 -1.66 21.84 -25.27
N GLY A 754 -1.75 20.51 -25.26
CA GLY A 754 -2.08 19.66 -26.39
C GLY A 754 -0.92 19.13 -27.23
N VAL A 755 0.30 19.60 -26.96
CA VAL A 755 1.53 19.21 -27.66
C VAL A 755 2.69 19.08 -26.68
N THR A 756 3.79 18.46 -27.09
CA THR A 756 5.02 18.39 -26.28
C THR A 756 6.17 19.12 -26.94
N GLY A 757 7.18 19.50 -26.16
CA GLY A 757 8.33 20.27 -26.65
C GLY A 757 9.04 19.65 -27.86
N ASP A 758 9.14 18.32 -27.92
CA ASP A 758 9.74 17.55 -29.02
C ASP A 758 8.95 17.62 -30.33
N GLN A 759 7.67 18.01 -30.30
CA GLN A 759 6.87 18.20 -31.50
C GLN A 759 7.05 19.58 -32.13
N VAL A 760 7.53 20.56 -31.35
CA VAL A 760 7.56 21.97 -31.76
C VAL A 760 8.98 22.56 -31.84
N LEU A 761 9.93 21.98 -31.09
CA LEU A 761 11.34 22.37 -31.08
C LEU A 761 12.24 21.39 -31.85
N PRO A 762 13.43 21.81 -32.30
CA PRO A 762 14.45 20.91 -32.81
C PRO A 762 14.87 19.84 -31.79
N ALA A 763 15.19 18.64 -32.27
CA ALA A 763 15.43 17.46 -31.42
C ALA A 763 16.63 17.62 -30.47
N ASP A 764 17.70 18.29 -30.91
CA ASP A 764 18.90 18.57 -30.12
C ASP A 764 18.63 19.58 -28.99
N VAL A 765 17.84 20.61 -29.29
CA VAL A 765 17.37 21.62 -28.31
C VAL A 765 16.51 20.95 -27.25
N TYR A 766 15.49 20.18 -27.66
CA TYR A 766 14.61 19.45 -26.74
C TYR A 766 15.40 18.47 -25.85
N ALA A 767 16.31 17.68 -26.44
CA ALA A 767 17.11 16.71 -25.69
C ALA A 767 17.96 17.38 -24.60
N THR A 768 18.55 18.54 -24.90
CA THR A 768 19.31 19.34 -23.94
C THR A 768 18.42 19.84 -22.79
N ILE A 769 17.25 20.41 -23.11
CA ILE A 769 16.28 20.88 -22.11
C ILE A 769 15.77 19.72 -21.24
N LYS A 770 15.47 18.57 -21.83
CA LYS A 770 15.03 17.36 -21.12
C LYS A 770 16.09 16.91 -20.10
N ALA A 771 17.34 16.76 -20.54
CA ALA A 771 18.44 16.36 -19.65
C ALA A 771 18.63 17.35 -18.49
N ASP A 772 18.67 18.65 -18.78
CA ASP A 772 18.84 19.69 -17.76
C ASP A 772 17.67 19.73 -16.75
N THR A 773 16.45 19.59 -17.24
CA THR A 773 15.23 19.64 -16.41
C THR A 773 15.20 18.48 -15.41
N LEU A 774 15.48 17.26 -15.87
CA LEU A 774 15.45 16.05 -15.04
C LEU A 774 16.43 16.13 -13.86
N THR A 775 17.57 16.79 -14.01
CA THR A 775 18.54 16.96 -12.90
C THR A 775 18.12 18.04 -11.88
N LYS A 776 17.23 18.97 -12.27
CA LYS A 776 16.82 20.12 -11.46
C LYS A 776 15.50 19.90 -10.72
N VAL A 777 14.59 19.12 -11.29
CA VAL A 777 13.23 18.91 -10.76
C VAL A 777 13.25 18.43 -9.31
N ARG A 778 12.37 19.00 -8.47
CA ARG A 778 12.28 18.71 -7.04
C ARG A 778 10.90 18.18 -6.67
N GLY A 779 10.85 17.06 -5.96
CA GLY A 779 9.58 16.52 -5.52
C GLY A 779 9.67 15.14 -4.90
N THR A 780 8.51 14.57 -4.64
CA THR A 780 8.33 13.23 -4.08
C THR A 780 7.15 12.58 -4.78
N VAL A 781 7.30 11.32 -5.19
CA VAL A 781 6.17 10.45 -5.47
C VAL A 781 6.07 9.43 -4.33
N GLN A 782 4.86 9.11 -3.88
CA GLN A 782 4.70 8.24 -2.73
C GLN A 782 5.08 6.79 -3.06
N ALA A 783 4.37 6.16 -3.99
CA ALA A 783 4.78 4.94 -4.69
C ALA A 783 5.29 3.78 -3.80
N ASP A 784 4.79 3.67 -2.57
CA ASP A 784 5.16 2.58 -1.67
C ASP A 784 4.16 1.43 -1.83
N ILE A 785 4.52 0.45 -2.65
CA ILE A 785 3.69 -0.71 -2.99
C ILE A 785 3.53 -1.67 -1.80
N LEU A 786 4.53 -1.78 -0.92
CA LEU A 786 4.49 -2.74 0.19
C LEU A 786 3.40 -2.40 1.19
N LYS A 787 3.18 -1.11 1.48
CA LYS A 787 2.07 -0.69 2.35
C LYS A 787 0.68 -0.89 1.72
N GLU A 788 0.59 -1.01 0.38
CA GLU A 788 -0.68 -1.14 -0.32
C GLU A 788 -1.32 -2.49 0.01
N ASP A 789 -0.55 -3.57 -0.08
CA ASP A 789 -1.03 -4.92 0.28
C ASP A 789 -1.17 -5.10 1.81
N GLN A 790 -0.38 -4.36 2.60
CA GLN A 790 -0.46 -4.42 4.06
C GLN A 790 -1.68 -3.69 4.64
N ALA A 791 -2.07 -2.54 4.07
CA ALA A 791 -3.06 -1.64 4.68
C ALA A 791 -3.94 -0.84 3.71
N GLN A 792 -3.36 -0.11 2.73
CA GLN A 792 -4.10 0.93 1.99
C GLN A 792 -4.99 0.38 0.86
N ASN A 793 -4.69 -0.81 0.34
CA ASN A 793 -5.48 -1.53 -0.65
C ASN A 793 -5.70 -0.79 -1.99
N THR A 794 -4.80 0.11 -2.41
CA THR A 794 -4.82 0.75 -3.75
C THR A 794 -3.84 0.12 -4.74
N CYS A 795 -3.42 -1.12 -4.48
CA CYS A 795 -2.60 -1.88 -5.40
C CYS A 795 -3.42 -2.31 -6.61
N ILE A 796 -3.08 -1.81 -7.80
CA ILE A 796 -3.74 -2.19 -9.06
C ILE A 796 -2.94 -3.24 -9.82
N PHE A 797 -1.63 -3.31 -9.57
CA PHE A 797 -0.75 -4.31 -10.15
C PHE A 797 -0.32 -5.37 -9.11
N SER A 798 0.09 -6.56 -9.54
CA SER A 798 0.71 -7.55 -8.66
C SER A 798 1.92 -6.94 -7.96
N THR A 799 2.14 -7.31 -6.70
CA THR A 799 3.20 -6.71 -5.86
C THR A 799 4.57 -6.81 -6.53
N GLU A 800 4.89 -7.94 -7.16
CA GLU A 800 6.14 -8.14 -7.89
C GLU A 800 6.28 -7.21 -9.10
N PHE A 801 5.21 -7.09 -9.90
CA PHE A 801 5.20 -6.22 -11.09
C PHE A 801 5.33 -4.74 -10.70
N ALA A 802 4.61 -4.32 -9.67
CA ALA A 802 4.67 -2.97 -9.14
C ALA A 802 6.04 -2.63 -8.54
N LEU A 803 6.67 -3.56 -7.79
CA LEU A 803 8.05 -3.39 -7.31
C LEU A 803 9.04 -3.29 -8.48
N ARG A 804 8.84 -4.09 -9.54
CA ARG A 804 9.65 -3.98 -10.77
C ARG A 804 9.54 -2.61 -11.42
N LEU A 805 8.33 -2.10 -11.62
CA LEU A 805 8.09 -0.73 -12.11
C LEU A 805 8.82 0.31 -11.26
N MET A 806 8.78 0.20 -9.93
CA MET A 806 9.48 1.13 -9.04
C MET A 806 11.00 0.99 -9.08
N GLY A 807 11.51 -0.21 -9.30
CA GLY A 807 12.94 -0.42 -9.60
C GLY A 807 13.34 0.23 -10.93
N ASP A 808 12.49 0.16 -11.96
CA ASP A 808 12.76 0.76 -13.26
C ASP A 808 12.79 2.29 -13.19
N VAL A 809 11.89 2.89 -12.39
CA VAL A 809 11.92 4.33 -12.06
C VAL A 809 13.25 4.71 -11.38
N GLN A 810 13.68 3.93 -10.39
CA GLN A 810 14.90 4.22 -9.64
C GLN A 810 16.17 4.06 -10.49
N GLU A 811 16.21 3.05 -11.37
CA GLU A 811 17.28 2.86 -12.35
C GLU A 811 17.37 4.06 -13.30
N TYR A 812 16.23 4.46 -13.88
CA TYR A 812 16.17 5.64 -14.75
C TYR A 812 16.63 6.92 -14.02
N PHE A 813 16.29 7.07 -12.74
CA PHE A 813 16.74 8.20 -11.93
C PHE A 813 18.26 8.22 -11.76
N ILE A 814 18.90 7.07 -11.57
CA ILE A 814 20.35 6.97 -11.48
C ILE A 814 20.97 7.34 -12.83
N ASP A 815 20.50 6.72 -13.91
CA ASP A 815 21.05 6.87 -15.26
C ASP A 815 20.92 8.29 -15.80
N LYS A 816 19.79 8.96 -15.54
CA LYS A 816 19.54 10.34 -15.98
C LYS A 816 19.93 11.40 -14.95
N GLY A 817 20.51 11.00 -13.81
CA GLY A 817 21.01 11.93 -12.78
C GLY A 817 19.92 12.70 -12.01
N VAL A 818 18.74 12.11 -11.83
CA VAL A 818 17.62 12.66 -11.06
C VAL A 818 17.89 12.53 -9.55
N ARG A 819 18.52 13.56 -8.98
CA ARG A 819 19.02 13.56 -7.58
C ARG A 819 18.19 14.35 -6.58
N ASN A 820 17.22 15.13 -7.07
CA ASN A 820 16.42 16.02 -6.23
C ASN A 820 14.94 15.59 -6.14
N PHE A 821 14.60 14.43 -6.69
CA PHE A 821 13.28 13.83 -6.64
C PHE A 821 13.34 12.50 -5.87
N TYR A 822 12.45 12.32 -4.90
CA TYR A 822 12.32 11.08 -4.14
C TYR A 822 11.43 10.12 -4.93
N SER A 823 11.98 8.98 -5.34
CA SER A 823 11.32 7.94 -6.14
C SER A 823 10.31 7.14 -5.33
N VAL A 824 10.47 7.08 -4.01
CA VAL A 824 9.55 6.42 -3.09
C VAL A 824 9.51 7.16 -1.76
N SER A 825 8.31 7.27 -1.20
CA SER A 825 8.04 7.71 0.16
C SER A 825 7.45 6.57 0.98
N ILE A 826 8.33 5.81 1.63
CA ILE A 826 8.03 4.62 2.43
C ILE A 826 7.12 5.03 3.61
N SER A 827 5.90 4.50 3.64
CA SER A 827 4.80 5.14 4.38
C SER A 827 4.17 4.24 5.45
N GLY A 828 4.26 4.67 6.71
CA GLY A 828 3.51 4.15 7.85
C GLY A 828 2.17 4.81 8.11
N TYR A 829 1.89 5.99 7.52
CA TYR A 829 0.66 6.73 7.80
C TYR A 829 -0.59 5.85 7.65
N HIS A 830 -0.75 5.25 6.46
CA HIS A 830 -1.89 4.41 6.13
C HIS A 830 -1.98 3.13 6.96
N ILE A 831 -0.82 2.57 7.37
CA ILE A 831 -0.76 1.41 8.28
C ILE A 831 -1.35 1.77 9.65
N ALA A 832 -1.03 2.96 10.18
CA ALA A 832 -1.59 3.46 11.43
C ALA A 832 -3.08 3.80 11.33
N GLU A 833 -3.48 4.50 10.26
CA GLU A 833 -4.88 4.87 10.03
C GLU A 833 -5.78 3.62 9.86
N ALA A 834 -5.23 2.52 9.33
CA ALA A 834 -5.96 1.25 9.20
C ALA A 834 -6.15 0.50 10.53
N GLY A 835 -5.38 0.80 11.57
CA GLY A 835 -5.40 -0.05 12.75
C GLY A 835 -4.22 0.04 13.68
N ALA A 836 -3.02 0.21 13.11
CA ALA A 836 -1.79 -0.11 13.82
C ALA A 836 -1.46 0.88 14.93
N ASN A 837 -0.96 0.34 16.05
CA ASN A 837 -0.34 1.14 17.09
C ASN A 837 1.01 1.74 16.59
N PRO A 838 1.58 2.74 17.29
CA PRO A 838 2.81 3.40 16.86
C PRO A 838 4.02 2.47 16.68
N ILE A 839 4.15 1.41 17.49
CA ILE A 839 5.26 0.44 17.37
C ILE A 839 5.13 -0.37 16.08
N THR A 840 3.95 -0.93 15.84
CA THR A 840 3.67 -1.71 14.63
C THR A 840 3.80 -0.83 13.39
N GLN A 841 3.29 0.40 13.41
CA GLN A 841 3.51 1.38 12.33
C GLN A 841 5.01 1.53 12.04
N LEU A 842 5.80 1.89 13.05
CA LEU A 842 7.22 2.20 12.87
C LEU A 842 8.00 0.98 12.36
N ALA A 843 7.76 -0.20 12.95
CA ALA A 843 8.42 -1.44 12.58
C ALA A 843 8.10 -1.85 11.14
N LEU A 844 6.83 -1.89 10.75
CA LEU A 844 6.44 -2.27 9.39
C LEU A 844 7.00 -1.29 8.36
N THR A 845 7.00 0.01 8.67
CA THR A 845 7.51 1.05 7.76
C THR A 845 9.01 0.93 7.53
N LEU A 846 9.80 0.77 8.59
CA LEU A 846 11.25 0.60 8.45
C LEU A 846 11.58 -0.74 7.77
N ALA A 847 10.83 -1.81 8.07
CA ALA A 847 11.00 -3.09 7.41
C ALA A 847 10.73 -2.98 5.90
N ASN A 848 9.69 -2.27 5.48
CA ASN A 848 9.41 -1.96 4.08
C ASN A 848 10.57 -1.17 3.45
N GLY A 849 11.08 -0.15 4.15
CA GLY A 849 12.23 0.63 3.69
C GLY A 849 13.49 -0.21 3.46
N PHE A 850 13.82 -1.10 4.38
CA PHE A 850 14.94 -2.04 4.20
C PHE A 850 14.69 -3.07 3.10
N THR A 851 13.42 -3.41 2.83
CA THR A 851 13.07 -4.29 1.70
C THR A 851 13.35 -3.61 0.36
N TYR A 852 13.05 -2.32 0.21
CA TYR A 852 13.48 -1.56 -0.98
C TYR A 852 15.00 -1.46 -1.10
N VAL A 853 15.73 -1.28 0.01
CA VAL A 853 17.20 -1.29 0.00
C VAL A 853 17.73 -2.62 -0.53
N GLU A 854 17.26 -3.75 0.00
CA GLU A 854 17.68 -5.08 -0.46
C GLU A 854 17.26 -5.36 -1.90
N TYR A 855 16.09 -4.88 -2.33
CA TYR A 855 15.63 -5.01 -3.72
C TYR A 855 16.49 -4.21 -4.70
N TYR A 856 16.81 -2.96 -4.40
CA TYR A 856 17.68 -2.15 -5.27
C TYR A 856 19.12 -2.67 -5.30
N LEU A 857 19.62 -3.20 -4.17
CA LEU A 857 20.90 -3.90 -4.13
C LEU A 857 20.89 -5.20 -4.95
N SER A 858 19.79 -5.95 -4.96
CA SER A 858 19.67 -7.18 -5.78
C SER A 858 19.67 -6.89 -7.28
N ARG A 859 19.23 -5.68 -7.68
CA ARG A 859 19.36 -5.14 -9.04
C ARG A 859 20.75 -4.56 -9.37
N GLY A 860 21.70 -4.60 -8.44
CA GLY A 860 23.06 -4.10 -8.64
C GLY A 860 23.23 -2.58 -8.52
N MET A 861 22.26 -1.87 -7.94
CA MET A 861 22.34 -0.42 -7.74
C MET A 861 23.23 -0.06 -6.55
N ASP A 862 24.00 1.03 -6.64
CA ASP A 862 24.80 1.55 -5.51
C ASP A 862 23.90 2.23 -4.47
N ILE A 863 23.98 1.78 -3.21
CA ILE A 863 23.25 2.36 -2.07
C ILE A 863 23.47 3.86 -1.89
N ASN A 864 24.63 4.37 -2.29
CA ASN A 864 24.94 5.80 -2.21
C ASN A 864 24.27 6.62 -3.32
N ALA A 865 23.85 5.96 -4.41
CA ALA A 865 23.13 6.59 -5.52
C ALA A 865 21.63 6.71 -5.23
N PHE A 866 21.00 5.66 -4.67
CA PHE A 866 19.56 5.67 -4.39
C PHE A 866 19.18 6.00 -2.93
N GLY A 867 20.03 5.66 -1.95
CA GLY A 867 19.72 5.85 -0.52
C GLY A 867 19.30 7.28 -0.16
N PRO A 868 19.97 8.34 -0.67
CA PRO A 868 19.56 9.73 -0.43
C PRO A 868 18.20 10.14 -1.03
N ASN A 869 17.67 9.33 -1.97
CA ASN A 869 16.38 9.51 -2.66
C ASN A 869 15.23 8.71 -2.00
N LEU A 870 15.48 8.02 -0.89
CA LEU A 870 14.43 7.42 -0.08
C LEU A 870 13.86 8.47 0.89
N SER A 871 12.55 8.62 0.90
CA SER A 871 11.80 9.42 1.87
C SER A 871 10.92 8.51 2.72
N PHE A 872 10.56 8.97 3.92
CA PHE A 872 9.66 8.26 4.82
C PHE A 872 8.43 9.12 5.15
N PHE A 873 7.34 8.47 5.55
CA PHE A 873 6.10 9.14 5.91
C PHE A 873 5.39 8.45 7.08
N PHE A 874 5.19 9.16 8.19
CA PHE A 874 4.58 8.63 9.41
C PHE A 874 3.29 9.38 9.79
N SER A 875 2.38 8.69 10.48
CA SER A 875 1.27 9.28 11.24
C SER A 875 1.73 9.65 12.65
N ASN A 876 1.20 10.75 13.19
CA ASN A 876 1.34 11.11 14.61
C ASN A 876 -0.02 11.11 15.30
N GLY A 877 -0.19 10.22 16.28
CA GLY A 877 -1.37 10.14 17.15
C GLY A 877 -1.10 10.70 18.56
N ILE A 878 -1.88 10.22 19.53
CA ILE A 878 -1.88 10.73 20.91
C ILE A 878 -1.03 9.87 21.87
N ASP A 879 -0.84 8.59 21.56
CA ASP A 879 -0.03 7.63 22.34
C ASP A 879 1.40 8.13 22.58
N PRO A 880 2.01 7.78 23.74
CA PRO A 880 3.31 8.34 24.15
C PRO A 880 4.45 8.04 23.18
N GLU A 881 4.43 6.91 22.48
CA GLU A 881 5.45 6.50 21.53
C GLU A 881 5.55 7.46 20.32
N TYR A 882 4.48 8.18 19.98
CA TYR A 882 4.50 9.20 18.93
C TYR A 882 5.42 10.39 19.26
N ALA A 883 5.77 10.60 20.53
CA ALA A 883 6.73 11.62 20.92
C ALA A 883 8.18 11.28 20.51
N VAL A 884 8.47 10.01 20.18
CA VAL A 884 9.83 9.53 19.85
C VAL A 884 9.93 8.80 18.52
N ILE A 885 8.84 8.68 17.75
CA ILE A 885 8.78 7.85 16.54
C ILE A 885 9.83 8.25 15.49
N GLY A 886 10.07 9.54 15.29
CA GLY A 886 11.00 10.06 14.29
C GLY A 886 12.46 9.89 14.68
N ARG A 887 12.81 10.18 15.93
CA ARG A 887 14.17 9.94 16.46
C ARG A 887 14.55 8.47 16.50
N VAL A 888 13.64 7.57 16.86
CA VAL A 888 13.89 6.12 16.80
C VAL A 888 14.11 5.68 15.36
N ALA A 889 13.27 6.13 14.42
CA ALA A 889 13.45 5.84 12.99
C ALA A 889 14.83 6.25 12.48
N ARG A 890 15.26 7.49 12.78
CA ARG A 890 16.58 8.00 12.39
C ARG A 890 17.72 7.18 12.99
N ARG A 891 17.64 6.85 14.28
CA ARG A 891 18.69 6.10 14.99
C ARG A 891 18.85 4.68 14.43
N ILE A 892 17.74 3.95 14.25
CA ILE A 892 17.76 2.59 13.68
C ILE A 892 18.34 2.61 12.27
N TRP A 893 17.86 3.53 11.42
CA TRP A 893 18.31 3.64 10.04
C TRP A 893 19.79 4.01 9.94
N ALA A 894 20.24 5.02 10.68
CA ALA A 894 21.62 5.47 10.63
C ALA A 894 22.59 4.36 11.06
N LYS A 895 22.32 3.67 12.18
CA LYS A 895 23.11 2.53 12.65
C LYS A 895 23.22 1.44 11.57
N ALA A 896 22.08 1.03 11.00
CA ALA A 896 22.02 0.00 9.97
C ALA A 896 22.80 0.41 8.71
N LEU A 897 22.52 1.59 8.15
CA LEU A 897 23.14 2.06 6.90
C LEU A 897 24.65 2.23 7.05
N ALA A 898 25.11 2.71 8.21
CA ALA A 898 26.54 2.88 8.47
C ALA A 898 27.26 1.55 8.69
N LYS A 899 26.73 0.68 9.56
CA LYS A 899 27.46 -0.49 10.08
C LYS A 899 27.16 -1.78 9.34
N LYS A 900 25.93 -1.97 8.84
CA LYS A 900 25.56 -3.16 8.05
C LYS A 900 25.81 -2.96 6.55
N TYR A 901 25.46 -1.80 6.01
CA TYR A 901 25.53 -1.56 4.55
C TYR A 901 26.75 -0.74 4.10
N GLY A 902 27.53 -0.16 5.02
CA GLY A 902 28.72 0.63 4.67
C GLY A 902 28.41 1.91 3.88
N ALA A 903 27.20 2.44 3.99
CA ALA A 903 26.73 3.60 3.25
C ALA A 903 27.34 4.91 3.77
N ASN A 904 27.45 5.92 2.90
CA ASN A 904 27.95 7.24 3.29
C ASN A 904 26.94 8.01 4.15
N ALA A 905 27.40 9.13 4.74
CA ALA A 905 26.59 9.97 5.62
C ALA A 905 25.26 10.44 5.00
N ARG A 906 25.20 10.69 3.68
CA ARG A 906 23.95 11.15 3.04
C ARG A 906 22.89 10.07 2.96
N ALA A 907 23.28 8.81 2.78
CA ALA A 907 22.35 7.67 2.76
C ALA A 907 21.87 7.29 4.18
N GLN A 908 22.68 7.59 5.21
CA GLN A 908 22.32 7.39 6.62
C GLN A 908 21.27 8.40 7.13
N MET A 909 21.03 9.50 6.42
CA MET A 909 20.09 10.55 6.82
C MET A 909 18.66 10.22 6.43
N LEU A 910 17.90 9.59 7.34
CA LEU A 910 16.48 9.30 7.14
C LEU A 910 15.65 10.59 7.21
N LYS A 911 15.13 11.02 6.06
CA LYS A 911 14.20 12.16 5.95
C LYS A 911 12.77 11.65 6.02
N TYR A 912 11.92 12.34 6.76
CA TYR A 912 10.53 11.97 6.84
C TYR A 912 9.55 13.15 6.87
N HIS A 913 8.36 12.84 6.37
CA HIS A 913 7.16 13.63 6.55
C HIS A 913 6.34 13.07 7.72
N ILE A 914 5.70 13.95 8.50
CA ILE A 914 4.64 13.57 9.44
C ILE A 914 3.32 14.18 8.98
N GLN A 915 2.25 13.40 9.11
CA GLN A 915 0.87 13.87 9.09
C GLN A 915 0.21 13.55 10.44
N THR A 916 -0.57 14.48 10.97
CA THR A 916 -1.42 14.24 12.16
C THR A 916 -2.45 13.15 11.88
N SER A 917 -2.82 12.32 12.86
CA SER A 917 -3.69 11.16 12.63
C SER A 917 -5.14 11.56 12.34
N GLY A 918 -5.67 11.14 11.19
CA GLY A 918 -7.08 11.32 10.82
C GLY A 918 -8.02 10.50 11.71
N ARG A 919 -7.62 9.28 12.10
CA ARG A 919 -8.36 8.37 12.97
C ARG A 919 -8.59 8.91 14.37
N SER A 920 -7.71 9.79 14.83
CA SER A 920 -7.86 10.49 16.11
C SER A 920 -8.91 11.61 16.08
N LEU A 921 -9.39 11.98 14.89
CA LEU A 921 -10.38 13.03 14.68
C LEU A 921 -11.77 12.41 14.56
N HIS A 922 -12.76 13.08 15.13
CA HIS A 922 -14.11 12.52 15.28
C HIS A 922 -15.16 13.43 14.67
N ALA A 923 -16.24 12.83 14.16
CA ALA A 923 -17.37 13.56 13.57
C ALA A 923 -18.30 14.19 14.62
N GLN A 924 -18.10 13.85 15.90
CA GLN A 924 -18.75 14.46 17.05
C GLN A 924 -17.81 15.48 17.70
N GLU A 925 -18.37 16.61 18.16
CA GLU A 925 -17.62 17.69 18.80
C GLU A 925 -16.36 18.08 18.00
N ILE A 926 -16.55 18.33 16.69
CA ILE A 926 -15.46 18.50 15.71
C ILE A 926 -14.46 19.61 16.10
N ASP A 927 -14.87 20.60 16.89
CA ASP A 927 -13.95 21.65 17.38
C ASP A 927 -12.83 21.10 18.28
N PHE A 928 -13.04 19.95 18.95
CA PHE A 928 -12.00 19.30 19.75
C PHE A 928 -10.87 18.72 18.91
N ASN A 929 -11.08 18.55 17.60
CA ASN A 929 -10.06 18.03 16.69
C ASN A 929 -8.88 18.99 16.56
N ASP A 930 -9.07 20.30 16.59
CA ASP A 930 -7.96 21.28 16.56
C ASP A 930 -7.02 21.11 17.76
N ILE A 931 -7.55 20.74 18.93
CA ILE A 931 -6.75 20.49 20.13
C ILE A 931 -5.85 19.27 19.91
N ARG A 932 -6.43 18.17 19.40
CA ARG A 932 -5.70 16.94 19.09
C ARG A 932 -4.60 17.18 18.05
N THR A 933 -4.95 17.83 16.94
CA THR A 933 -4.03 18.18 15.86
C THR A 933 -2.89 19.07 16.37
N THR A 934 -3.17 20.02 17.27
CA THR A 934 -2.15 20.89 17.87
C THR A 934 -1.11 20.10 18.67
N LEU A 935 -1.55 19.14 19.49
CA LEU A 935 -0.63 18.31 20.30
C LEU A 935 0.22 17.40 19.41
N GLN A 936 -0.38 16.80 18.39
CA GLN A 936 0.31 15.93 17.42
C GLN A 936 1.36 16.69 16.61
N ALA A 937 1.02 17.91 16.16
CA ALA A 937 1.93 18.81 15.47
C ALA A 937 3.10 19.25 16.37
N LEU A 938 2.84 19.45 17.67
CA LEU A 938 3.88 19.81 18.63
C LEU A 938 4.93 18.71 18.78
N TYR A 939 4.50 17.45 18.95
CA TYR A 939 5.41 16.30 18.97
C TYR A 939 6.27 16.24 17.69
N ALA A 940 5.65 16.39 16.53
CA ALA A 940 6.35 16.36 15.25
C ALA A 940 7.42 17.46 15.09
N ILE A 941 7.13 18.68 15.55
CA ILE A 941 8.04 19.82 15.46
C ILE A 941 9.18 19.72 16.48
N TYR A 942 8.88 19.25 17.69
CA TYR A 942 9.87 19.02 18.75
C TYR A 942 10.83 17.88 18.42
N ASP A 943 10.35 16.82 17.75
CA ASP A 943 11.18 15.74 17.23
C ASP A 943 11.80 16.04 15.84
N ASN A 944 11.83 17.33 15.46
CA ASN A 944 12.57 17.84 14.30
C ASN A 944 12.21 17.17 12.95
N CYS A 945 10.91 17.04 12.67
CA CYS A 945 10.43 16.53 11.37
C CYS A 945 10.87 17.42 10.17
N ASN A 946 10.98 16.82 8.98
CA ASN A 946 11.42 17.55 7.77
C ASN A 946 10.27 18.18 6.98
N SER A 947 9.05 17.68 7.18
CA SER A 947 7.84 18.17 6.53
C SER A 947 6.63 17.80 7.41
N LEU A 948 5.65 18.69 7.55
CA LEU A 948 4.47 18.47 8.39
C LEU A 948 3.16 18.82 7.66
N HIS A 949 2.19 17.90 7.74
CA HIS A 949 0.79 18.13 7.40
C HIS A 949 -0.04 18.13 8.68
N THR A 950 -0.95 19.08 8.79
CA THR A 950 -1.91 19.21 9.88
C THR A 950 -3.30 19.05 9.29
N ASN A 951 -4.03 18.07 9.78
CA ASN A 951 -5.39 17.79 9.35
C ASN A 951 -6.33 18.91 9.80
N ALA A 952 -7.43 19.01 9.08
CA ALA A 952 -8.50 19.95 9.35
C ALA A 952 -9.40 19.47 10.50
N TYR A 953 -10.12 20.38 11.15
CA TYR A 953 -11.00 20.01 12.26
C TYR A 953 -12.24 19.22 11.79
N ASP A 954 -12.64 19.40 10.53
CA ASP A 954 -13.77 18.75 9.84
C ASP A 954 -13.38 17.49 9.04
N GLU A 955 -12.14 17.00 9.20
CA GLU A 955 -11.56 15.83 8.50
C GLU A 955 -12.47 14.59 8.52
N ALA A 956 -13.16 14.34 9.64
CA ALA A 956 -14.00 13.16 9.81
C ALA A 956 -15.29 13.18 8.95
N ILE A 957 -15.55 14.28 8.24
CA ILE A 957 -16.80 14.55 7.53
C ILE A 957 -16.54 14.87 6.05
N THR A 958 -15.65 15.82 5.74
CA THR A 958 -15.47 16.34 4.37
C THR A 958 -14.01 16.74 4.10
N THR A 959 -13.67 16.92 2.83
CA THR A 959 -12.41 17.56 2.42
C THR A 959 -12.38 19.02 2.93
N PRO A 960 -11.20 19.56 3.33
CA PRO A 960 -11.12 20.86 4.02
C PRO A 960 -11.60 22.06 3.19
N THR A 961 -12.50 22.85 3.78
CA THR A 961 -12.91 24.16 3.26
C THR A 961 -11.76 25.18 3.31
N GLU A 962 -11.92 26.35 2.68
CA GLU A 962 -10.92 27.43 2.78
C GLU A 962 -10.76 27.93 4.23
N GLU A 963 -11.83 27.93 5.01
CA GLU A 963 -11.78 28.31 6.43
C GLU A 963 -11.05 27.24 7.24
N SER A 964 -11.39 25.97 7.02
CA SER A 964 -10.84 24.85 7.78
C SER A 964 -9.34 24.64 7.50
N VAL A 965 -8.91 24.75 6.23
CA VAL A 965 -7.49 24.65 5.87
C VAL A 965 -6.66 25.79 6.50
N ARG A 966 -7.24 26.98 6.66
CA ARG A 966 -6.57 28.10 7.35
C ARG A 966 -6.36 27.81 8.83
N ARG A 967 -7.33 27.22 9.53
CA ARG A 967 -7.17 26.79 10.93
C ARG A 967 -6.06 25.75 11.05
N ALA A 968 -6.08 24.73 10.19
CA ALA A 968 -5.05 23.71 10.16
C ALA A 968 -3.65 24.31 9.92
N MET A 969 -3.50 25.21 8.95
CA MET A 969 -2.23 25.92 8.71
C MET A 969 -1.79 26.79 9.90
N ALA A 970 -2.74 27.46 10.55
CA ALA A 970 -2.47 28.33 11.68
C ALA A 970 -1.81 27.57 12.84
N ILE A 971 -2.15 26.29 13.06
CA ILE A 971 -1.50 25.44 14.07
C ILE A 971 0.02 25.42 13.87
N GLN A 972 0.47 25.14 12.64
CA GLN A 972 1.91 25.11 12.34
C GLN A 972 2.56 26.49 12.46
N LEU A 973 1.87 27.53 12.00
CA LEU A 973 2.37 28.90 12.06
C LEU A 973 2.53 29.37 13.52
N ILE A 974 1.54 29.11 14.39
CA ILE A 974 1.59 29.46 15.80
C ILE A 974 2.75 28.73 16.49
N ILE A 975 2.91 27.42 16.26
CA ILE A 975 4.01 26.66 16.87
C ILE A 975 5.38 27.19 16.39
N ASN A 976 5.58 27.41 15.10
CA ASN A 976 6.88 27.83 14.58
C ASN A 976 7.21 29.32 14.87
N ARG A 977 6.20 30.20 14.87
CA ARG A 977 6.38 31.65 14.95
C ARG A 977 6.20 32.19 16.37
N GLU A 978 5.17 31.75 17.08
CA GLU A 978 4.74 32.33 18.37
C GLU A 978 5.21 31.53 19.58
N LEU A 979 5.17 30.19 19.54
CA LEU A 979 5.52 29.35 20.70
C LEU A 979 7.01 29.49 21.07
N GLY A 980 7.29 30.12 22.22
CA GLY A 980 8.65 30.48 22.63
C GLY A 980 9.62 29.30 22.77
N LEU A 981 9.15 28.14 23.27
CA LEU A 981 10.01 26.96 23.44
C LEU A 981 10.43 26.35 22.09
N ALA A 982 9.65 26.53 21.02
CA ALA A 982 9.98 26.05 19.68
C ALA A 982 11.15 26.83 19.02
N LYS A 983 11.65 27.90 19.65
CA LYS A 983 12.91 28.56 19.26
C LYS A 983 14.14 27.73 19.62
N ASN A 984 14.01 26.78 20.56
CA ASN A 984 14.97 25.71 20.74
C ASN A 984 14.59 24.54 19.81
N GLU A 985 15.58 23.99 19.12
CA GLU A 985 15.43 22.99 18.06
C GLU A 985 15.70 21.56 18.55
N ASN A 986 16.09 21.38 19.81
CA ASN A 986 16.29 20.08 20.45
C ASN A 986 15.65 19.98 21.87
N PRO A 987 14.40 20.42 22.07
CA PRO A 987 13.84 20.63 23.41
C PRO A 987 13.58 19.33 24.18
N ILE A 988 13.57 18.19 23.49
CA ILE A 988 13.28 16.88 24.05
C ILE A 988 14.55 16.08 24.43
N GLN A 989 15.75 16.55 24.07
CA GLN A 989 17.00 15.89 24.47
C GLN A 989 17.28 16.12 25.96
N GLY A 990 17.72 15.07 26.67
CA GLY A 990 17.98 15.12 28.12
C GLY A 990 16.75 14.89 29.00
N ALA A 991 15.55 14.78 28.42
CA ALA A 991 14.35 14.42 29.17
C ALA A 991 14.31 12.92 29.43
N PHE A 992 14.33 12.49 30.70
CA PHE A 992 14.45 11.07 31.08
C PHE A 992 13.40 10.17 30.43
N ILE A 993 12.13 10.60 30.41
CA ILE A 993 11.06 9.84 29.77
C ILE A 993 11.25 9.71 28.26
N ILE A 994 11.84 10.70 27.60
CA ILE A 994 12.09 10.67 26.16
C ILE A 994 13.22 9.70 25.85
N GLU A 995 14.30 9.72 26.63
CA GLU A 995 15.41 8.76 26.47
C GLU A 995 14.92 7.32 26.69
N GLU A 996 14.18 7.08 27.78
CA GLU A 996 13.61 5.76 28.11
C GLU A 996 12.63 5.28 27.04
N LEU A 997 11.69 6.13 26.59
CA LEU A 997 10.78 5.78 25.49
C LEU A 997 11.53 5.51 24.19
N THR A 998 12.60 6.25 23.88
CA THR A 998 13.38 6.03 22.67
C THR A 998 13.99 4.63 22.68
N ASP A 999 14.55 4.20 23.81
CA ASP A 999 15.15 2.87 23.96
C ASP A 999 14.10 1.74 23.95
N LEU A 1000 12.98 1.93 24.65
CA LEU A 1000 11.87 0.97 24.68
C LEU A 1000 11.26 0.75 23.28
N VAL A 1001 11.01 1.83 22.55
CA VAL A 1001 10.44 1.77 21.20
C VAL A 1001 11.45 1.20 20.21
N GLU A 1002 12.75 1.55 20.31
CA GLU A 1002 13.80 0.94 19.48
C GLU A 1002 13.83 -0.57 19.63
N GLU A 1003 13.91 -1.10 20.86
CA GLU A 1003 13.96 -2.55 21.09
C GLU A 1003 12.66 -3.27 20.67
N ALA A 1004 11.50 -2.64 20.87
CA ALA A 1004 10.23 -3.20 20.41
C ALA A 1004 10.18 -3.33 18.88
N VAL A 1005 10.72 -2.35 18.14
CA VAL A 1005 10.84 -2.40 16.68
C VAL A 1005 11.82 -3.50 16.24
N LEU A 1006 12.99 -3.61 16.88
CA LEU A 1006 13.98 -4.64 16.54
C LEU A 1006 13.47 -6.06 16.82
N THR A 1007 12.65 -6.24 17.86
CA THR A 1007 11.96 -7.51 18.15
C THR A 1007 10.94 -7.85 17.05
N GLU A 1008 10.24 -6.85 16.54
CA GLU A 1008 9.29 -7.05 15.45
C GLU A 1008 9.99 -7.43 14.13
N PHE A 1009 11.18 -6.86 13.86
CA PHE A 1009 12.03 -7.28 12.74
C PHE A 1009 12.41 -8.77 12.80
N ASP A 1010 12.68 -9.30 13.99
CA ASP A 1010 12.98 -10.72 14.18
C ASP A 1010 11.75 -11.59 13.85
N ARG A 1011 10.56 -11.19 14.32
CA ARG A 1011 9.30 -11.90 14.00
C ARG A 1011 8.98 -11.90 12.51
N ILE A 1012 9.25 -10.80 11.81
CA ILE A 1012 9.07 -10.73 10.35
C ILE A 1012 10.10 -11.64 9.65
N THR A 1013 11.33 -11.68 10.15
CA THR A 1013 12.39 -12.56 9.60
C THR A 1013 12.02 -14.04 9.68
N GLU A 1014 11.46 -14.49 10.81
CA GLU A 1014 10.99 -15.88 10.99
C GLU A 1014 9.95 -16.31 9.95
N ARG A 1015 9.28 -15.35 9.31
CA ARG A 1015 8.26 -15.56 8.27
C ARG A 1015 8.78 -15.37 6.86
N GLY A 1016 10.10 -15.23 6.68
CA GLY A 1016 10.71 -15.05 5.36
C GLY A 1016 10.88 -13.59 4.93
N GLY A 1017 11.01 -12.66 5.89
CA GLY A 1017 11.12 -11.23 5.60
C GLY A 1017 9.76 -10.61 5.29
N VAL A 1018 9.73 -9.37 4.77
CA VAL A 1018 8.48 -8.63 4.54
C VAL A 1018 7.57 -9.36 3.56
N LEU A 1019 8.10 -9.81 2.42
CA LEU A 1019 7.33 -10.49 1.39
C LEU A 1019 6.77 -11.84 1.88
N GLY A 1020 7.58 -12.64 2.58
CA GLY A 1020 7.12 -13.90 3.17
C GLY A 1020 6.05 -13.69 4.25
N ALA A 1021 6.20 -12.64 5.07
CA ALA A 1021 5.19 -12.26 6.05
C ALA A 1021 3.87 -11.81 5.37
N MET A 1022 3.93 -11.07 4.25
CA MET A 1022 2.77 -10.65 3.47
C MET A 1022 2.01 -11.83 2.88
N GLU A 1023 2.70 -12.85 2.38
CA GLU A 1023 2.06 -14.08 1.89
C GLU A 1023 1.24 -14.80 2.97
N THR A 1024 1.69 -14.74 4.23
CA THR A 1024 0.95 -15.28 5.38
C THR A 1024 -0.04 -14.28 6.00
N MET A 1025 -0.23 -13.11 5.38
CA MET A 1025 -1.06 -12.00 5.88
C MET A 1025 -0.69 -11.52 7.28
N TYR A 1026 0.57 -11.66 7.69
CA TYR A 1026 0.98 -11.35 9.07
C TYR A 1026 0.73 -9.88 9.41
N GLN A 1027 1.22 -8.97 8.58
CA GLN A 1027 1.07 -7.53 8.78
C GLN A 1027 -0.40 -7.15 8.85
N ARG A 1028 -1.19 -7.57 7.85
CA ARG A 1028 -2.61 -7.24 7.75
C ARG A 1028 -3.43 -7.79 8.91
N SER A 1029 -3.16 -9.03 9.33
CA SER A 1029 -3.83 -9.64 10.48
C SER A 1029 -3.52 -8.88 11.76
N LYS A 1030 -2.25 -8.52 11.98
CA LYS A 1030 -1.83 -7.75 13.15
C LYS A 1030 -2.46 -6.36 13.19
N ILE A 1031 -2.49 -5.65 12.06
CA ILE A 1031 -3.16 -4.34 11.93
C ILE A 1031 -4.65 -4.47 12.27
N GLN A 1032 -5.32 -5.51 11.76
CA GLN A 1032 -6.74 -5.75 12.02
C GLN A 1032 -7.01 -6.11 13.49
N GLU A 1033 -6.15 -6.90 14.13
CA GLU A 1033 -6.24 -7.25 15.55
C GLU A 1033 -6.09 -6.02 16.44
N GLU A 1034 -5.10 -5.17 16.17
CA GLU A 1034 -4.89 -3.90 16.88
C GLU A 1034 -6.05 -2.92 16.66
N SER A 1035 -6.59 -2.85 15.43
CA SER A 1035 -7.78 -2.05 15.12
C SER A 1035 -8.99 -2.51 15.93
N LEU A 1036 -9.26 -3.82 15.94
CA LEU A 1036 -10.40 -4.40 16.66
C LEU A 1036 -10.28 -4.18 18.17
N TYR A 1037 -9.07 -4.30 18.71
CA TYR A 1037 -8.80 -3.99 20.10
C TYR A 1037 -9.13 -2.52 20.42
N TYR A 1038 -8.62 -1.58 19.62
CA TYR A 1038 -8.93 -0.15 19.80
C TYR A 1038 -10.43 0.15 19.71
N GLU A 1039 -11.14 -0.32 18.67
CA GLU A 1039 -12.57 -0.03 18.53
C GLU A 1039 -13.38 -0.66 19.66
N THR A 1040 -12.98 -1.84 20.17
CA THR A 1040 -13.63 -2.47 21.31
C THR A 1040 -13.52 -1.60 22.57
N LEU A 1041 -12.33 -1.09 22.88
CA LEU A 1041 -12.10 -0.22 24.02
C LEU A 1041 -12.80 1.14 23.89
N LYS A 1042 -12.86 1.67 22.66
CA LYS A 1042 -13.58 2.91 22.36
C LYS A 1042 -15.09 2.72 22.55
N HIS A 1043 -15.67 1.63 22.07
CA HIS A 1043 -17.11 1.37 22.16
C HIS A 1043 -17.56 0.99 23.57
N ASN A 1044 -16.76 0.22 24.32
CA ASN A 1044 -17.10 -0.17 25.70
C ASN A 1044 -16.83 0.96 26.73
N GLY A 1045 -16.07 1.99 26.35
CA GLY A 1045 -15.74 3.15 27.18
C GLY A 1045 -14.51 2.99 28.07
N GLU A 1046 -13.79 1.87 27.98
CA GLU A 1046 -12.53 1.63 28.72
C GLU A 1046 -11.39 2.52 28.23
N PHE A 1047 -11.41 2.89 26.94
CA PHE A 1047 -10.51 3.91 26.39
C PHE A 1047 -11.26 5.25 26.26
N PRO A 1048 -10.96 6.24 27.11
CA PRO A 1048 -11.73 7.48 27.17
C PRO A 1048 -11.46 8.37 25.95
N ILE A 1049 -12.53 8.72 25.23
CA ILE A 1049 -12.50 9.66 24.12
C ILE A 1049 -13.47 10.81 24.40
N ILE A 1050 -12.88 11.98 24.69
CA ILE A 1050 -13.61 13.21 25.03
C ILE A 1050 -14.51 13.64 23.86
N GLY A 1051 -15.79 13.84 24.18
CA GLY A 1051 -16.83 14.21 23.20
C GLY A 1051 -17.44 13.03 22.45
N VAL A 1052 -16.94 11.80 22.63
CA VAL A 1052 -17.44 10.60 21.93
C VAL A 1052 -18.09 9.61 22.90
N ASN A 1053 -17.32 9.06 23.85
CA ASN A 1053 -17.82 8.09 24.83
C ASN A 1053 -17.83 8.63 26.27
N THR A 1054 -17.18 9.78 26.52
CA THR A 1054 -17.17 10.49 27.79
C THR A 1054 -17.14 12.00 27.56
N PHE A 1055 -17.49 12.79 28.58
CA PHE A 1055 -17.65 14.25 28.49
C PHE A 1055 -18.60 14.67 27.34
N LEU A 1056 -19.80 14.10 27.34
CA LEU A 1056 -20.82 14.35 26.32
C LEU A 1056 -21.56 15.66 26.58
N SER A 1057 -22.09 16.30 25.54
CA SER A 1057 -22.95 17.48 25.69
C SER A 1057 -24.29 17.14 26.38
N SER A 1058 -25.05 18.16 26.78
CA SER A 1058 -26.41 17.98 27.31
C SER A 1058 -27.40 17.38 26.30
N LYS A 1059 -27.04 17.35 25.01
CA LYS A 1059 -27.79 16.70 23.93
C LYS A 1059 -27.21 15.34 23.54
N GLY A 1060 -26.26 14.80 24.30
CA GLY A 1060 -25.48 13.61 23.93
C GLY A 1060 -24.30 13.95 23.03
N SER A 1061 -24.00 13.10 22.05
CA SER A 1061 -22.90 13.27 21.10
C SER A 1061 -23.36 13.00 19.67
N PRO A 1062 -24.27 13.82 19.11
CA PRO A 1062 -24.73 13.64 17.74
C PRO A 1062 -23.61 13.96 16.75
N THR A 1063 -23.64 13.29 15.60
CA THR A 1063 -22.76 13.62 14.47
C THR A 1063 -23.09 15.03 13.96
N VAL A 1064 -22.07 15.84 13.70
CA VAL A 1064 -22.28 17.21 13.17
C VAL A 1064 -22.54 17.15 11.67
N THR A 1065 -23.66 17.70 11.20
CA THR A 1065 -23.90 17.89 9.77
C THR A 1065 -23.14 19.14 9.28
N PRO A 1066 -22.26 19.02 8.27
CA PRO A 1066 -21.51 20.16 7.74
C PRO A 1066 -22.44 21.14 7.02
N LYS A 1067 -22.11 22.44 7.06
CA LYS A 1067 -22.85 23.48 6.32
C LYS A 1067 -22.56 23.47 4.82
N GLU A 1068 -21.36 23.02 4.45
CA GLU A 1068 -20.85 22.95 3.09
C GLU A 1068 -20.10 21.63 2.93
N VAL A 1069 -20.38 20.92 1.85
CA VAL A 1069 -19.65 19.70 1.47
C VAL A 1069 -19.05 19.96 0.10
N ILE A 1070 -17.75 19.70 0.00
CA ILE A 1070 -17.04 20.00 -1.24
C ILE A 1070 -16.99 18.76 -2.13
N ARG A 1071 -17.56 18.89 -3.33
CA ARG A 1071 -17.65 17.86 -4.37
C ARG A 1071 -17.39 18.47 -5.75
N ALA A 1072 -16.99 17.64 -6.70
CA ALA A 1072 -16.84 18.04 -8.10
C ALA A 1072 -18.19 18.42 -8.72
N THR A 1073 -18.21 19.51 -9.50
CA THR A 1073 -19.43 19.93 -10.20
C THR A 1073 -19.68 19.07 -11.43
N LYS A 1074 -20.92 19.10 -11.94
CA LYS A 1074 -21.29 18.39 -13.17
C LYS A 1074 -20.44 18.85 -14.36
N GLU A 1075 -20.19 20.15 -14.47
CA GLU A 1075 -19.41 20.76 -15.54
C GLU A 1075 -17.95 20.29 -15.52
N GLU A 1076 -17.35 20.15 -14.33
CA GLU A 1076 -15.99 19.62 -14.17
C GLU A 1076 -15.90 18.17 -14.67
N LYS A 1077 -16.88 17.33 -14.32
CA LYS A 1077 -16.94 15.92 -14.74
C LYS A 1077 -17.11 15.77 -16.25
N GLU A 1078 -18.07 16.49 -16.83
CA GLU A 1078 -18.34 16.44 -18.27
C GLU A 1078 -17.16 16.98 -19.09
N TYR A 1079 -16.46 18.00 -18.58
CA TYR A 1079 -15.25 18.49 -19.23
C TYR A 1079 -14.13 17.44 -19.25
N GLN A 1080 -13.85 16.77 -18.14
CA GLN A 1080 -12.84 15.70 -18.10
C GLN A 1080 -13.14 14.58 -19.10
N ILE A 1081 -14.40 14.12 -19.17
CA ILE A 1081 -14.83 13.06 -20.10
C ILE A 1081 -14.70 13.52 -21.56
N SER A 1082 -15.18 14.73 -21.87
CA SER A 1082 -15.13 15.25 -23.25
C SER A 1082 -13.69 15.49 -23.73
N MET A 1083 -12.83 16.03 -22.86
CA MET A 1083 -11.42 16.25 -23.16
C MET A 1083 -10.68 14.93 -23.40
N LEU A 1084 -10.95 13.90 -22.59
CA LEU A 1084 -10.42 12.55 -22.79
C LEU A 1084 -10.82 11.99 -24.16
N GLY A 1085 -12.09 12.15 -24.56
CA GLY A 1085 -12.56 11.71 -25.89
C GLY A 1085 -11.81 12.39 -27.04
N GLU A 1086 -11.52 13.70 -26.92
CA GLU A 1086 -10.72 14.43 -27.91
C GLU A 1086 -9.25 13.95 -27.92
N LEU A 1087 -8.68 13.59 -26.76
CA LEU A 1087 -7.33 13.04 -26.64
C LEU A 1087 -7.23 11.68 -27.36
N HIS A 1088 -8.15 10.75 -27.07
CA HIS A 1088 -8.18 9.42 -27.69
C HIS A 1088 -8.32 9.51 -29.20
N LYS A 1089 -9.29 10.30 -29.67
CA LYS A 1089 -9.51 10.52 -31.11
C LYS A 1089 -8.31 11.20 -31.79
N GLY A 1090 -7.66 12.15 -31.12
CA GLY A 1090 -6.55 12.90 -31.67
C GLY A 1090 -5.22 12.14 -31.74
N ASN A 1091 -5.08 11.03 -31.01
CA ASN A 1091 -3.83 10.28 -30.89
C ASN A 1091 -3.95 8.77 -31.17
N GLU A 1092 -5.12 8.25 -31.55
CA GLU A 1092 -5.43 6.81 -31.71
C GLU A 1092 -4.27 5.97 -32.29
N GLY A 1093 -3.76 6.32 -33.46
CA GLY A 1093 -2.67 5.58 -34.11
C GLY A 1093 -1.35 5.62 -33.34
N LYS A 1094 -1.00 6.76 -32.76
CA LYS A 1094 0.25 6.92 -31.99
C LYS A 1094 0.15 6.27 -30.62
N ALA A 1095 -1.02 6.34 -29.99
CA ALA A 1095 -1.30 5.70 -28.71
C ALA A 1095 -1.10 4.19 -28.81
N GLN A 1096 -1.67 3.53 -29.82
CA GLN A 1096 -1.49 2.08 -30.00
C GLN A 1096 -0.01 1.70 -30.22
N GLU A 1097 0.75 2.50 -30.98
CA GLU A 1097 2.18 2.26 -31.19
C GLU A 1097 2.96 2.28 -29.86
N GLU A 1098 2.73 3.29 -29.02
CA GLU A 1098 3.45 3.44 -27.76
C GLU A 1098 2.97 2.42 -26.69
N LEU A 1099 1.67 2.08 -26.64
CA LEU A 1099 1.16 1.02 -25.77
C LEU A 1099 1.80 -0.34 -26.08
N ASN A 1100 1.92 -0.68 -27.37
CA ASN A 1100 2.60 -1.91 -27.79
C ASN A 1100 4.08 -1.93 -27.34
N LYS A 1101 4.78 -0.79 -27.36
CA LYS A 1101 6.17 -0.70 -26.85
C LYS A 1101 6.25 -0.93 -25.35
N VAL A 1102 5.33 -0.34 -24.58
CA VAL A 1102 5.24 -0.54 -23.13
C VAL A 1102 4.98 -2.02 -22.80
N GLN A 1103 4.04 -2.67 -23.50
CA GLN A 1103 3.75 -4.09 -23.35
C GLN A 1103 4.97 -4.96 -23.70
N ASN A 1104 5.64 -4.66 -24.81
CA ASN A 1104 6.86 -5.37 -25.21
C ASN A 1104 7.98 -5.20 -24.18
N ALA A 1105 8.19 -4.00 -23.63
CA ALA A 1105 9.18 -3.77 -22.58
C ALA A 1105 8.86 -4.57 -21.29
N ALA A 1106 7.57 -4.66 -20.93
CA ALA A 1106 7.13 -5.48 -19.81
C ALA A 1106 7.45 -6.98 -20.03
N ILE A 1107 7.11 -7.53 -21.20
CA ILE A 1107 7.34 -8.93 -21.58
C ILE A 1107 8.84 -9.25 -21.68
N GLN A 1108 9.62 -8.38 -22.32
CA GLN A 1108 11.06 -8.58 -22.60
C GLN A 1108 11.98 -8.21 -21.43
N ASN A 1109 11.41 -8.00 -20.25
CA ASN A 1109 12.14 -7.66 -19.03
C ASN A 1109 13.01 -6.38 -19.14
N GLN A 1110 12.58 -5.41 -19.97
CA GLN A 1110 13.27 -4.12 -20.16
C GLN A 1110 12.77 -3.06 -19.16
N ASN A 1111 13.46 -1.93 -19.09
CA ASN A 1111 13.05 -0.80 -18.25
C ASN A 1111 11.76 -0.16 -18.80
N MET A 1112 10.65 -0.38 -18.10
CA MET A 1112 9.33 0.10 -18.56
C MET A 1112 9.20 1.62 -18.44
N PHE A 1113 9.84 2.24 -17.44
CA PHE A 1113 9.68 3.67 -17.19
C PHE A 1113 10.24 4.54 -18.33
N GLU A 1114 11.30 4.09 -19.02
CA GLU A 1114 11.79 4.76 -20.22
C GLU A 1114 10.74 4.82 -21.34
N THR A 1115 10.00 3.72 -21.57
CA THR A 1115 8.90 3.71 -22.54
C THR A 1115 7.66 4.49 -22.05
N LEU A 1116 7.39 4.48 -20.74
CA LEU A 1116 6.29 5.26 -20.15
C LEU A 1116 6.50 6.77 -20.32
N MET A 1117 7.73 7.27 -20.26
CA MET A 1117 8.04 8.69 -20.54
C MET A 1117 7.58 9.13 -21.93
N GLU A 1118 7.52 8.22 -22.91
CA GLU A 1118 7.04 8.51 -24.26
C GLU A 1118 5.54 8.21 -24.40
N ALA A 1119 5.03 7.11 -23.85
CA ALA A 1119 3.61 6.76 -23.87
C ALA A 1119 2.73 7.83 -23.19
N THR A 1120 3.20 8.40 -22.08
CA THR A 1120 2.48 9.45 -21.32
C THR A 1120 2.30 10.76 -22.09
N LYS A 1121 2.94 10.95 -23.24
CA LYS A 1121 2.69 12.10 -24.13
C LYS A 1121 1.42 11.96 -24.98
N TYR A 1122 0.96 10.71 -25.21
CA TYR A 1122 -0.08 10.39 -26.18
C TYR A 1122 -1.25 9.60 -25.60
N CYS A 1123 -1.00 8.77 -24.59
CA CYS A 1123 -1.97 7.88 -23.99
C CYS A 1123 -2.55 8.46 -22.70
N SER A 1124 -3.80 8.14 -22.42
CA SER A 1124 -4.40 8.39 -21.11
C SER A 1124 -3.92 7.40 -20.05
N LEU A 1125 -4.23 7.70 -18.80
CA LEU A 1125 -3.93 6.87 -17.64
C LEU A 1125 -4.56 5.48 -17.77
N GLY A 1126 -5.86 5.41 -18.08
CA GLY A 1126 -6.60 4.17 -18.28
C GLY A 1126 -6.01 3.31 -19.40
N GLN A 1127 -5.72 3.92 -20.56
CA GLN A 1127 -5.11 3.20 -21.69
C GLN A 1127 -3.79 2.51 -21.32
N ILE A 1128 -2.91 3.19 -20.56
CA ILE A 1128 -1.64 2.61 -20.14
C ILE A 1128 -1.87 1.49 -19.10
N THR A 1129 -2.76 1.73 -18.13
CA THR A 1129 -3.08 0.74 -17.09
C THR A 1129 -3.67 -0.54 -17.69
N ASP A 1130 -4.65 -0.43 -18.59
CA ASP A 1130 -5.29 -1.57 -19.24
C ASP A 1130 -4.31 -2.35 -20.11
N ALA A 1131 -3.45 -1.65 -20.87
CA ALA A 1131 -2.40 -2.30 -21.64
C ALA A 1131 -1.43 -3.12 -20.75
N LEU A 1132 -1.12 -2.62 -19.55
CA LEU A 1132 -0.32 -3.36 -18.57
C LEU A 1132 -1.10 -4.51 -17.88
N PHE A 1133 -2.42 -4.41 -17.74
CA PHE A 1133 -3.26 -5.51 -17.27
C PHE A 1133 -3.36 -6.66 -18.27
N GLU A 1134 -3.37 -6.37 -19.58
CA GLU A 1134 -3.36 -7.38 -20.63
C GLU A 1134 -2.08 -8.22 -20.61
N VAL A 1135 -0.94 -7.60 -20.34
CA VAL A 1135 0.32 -8.29 -20.03
C VAL A 1135 0.40 -8.65 -18.54
N GLY A 1136 -0.76 -9.02 -17.97
CA GLY A 1136 -0.99 -9.65 -16.66
C GLY A 1136 -0.35 -8.97 -15.45
N GLY A 1137 -0.22 -7.65 -15.51
CA GLY A 1137 0.15 -6.84 -14.36
C GLY A 1137 -0.92 -6.83 -13.27
N GLN A 1138 -2.18 -7.22 -13.50
CA GLN A 1138 -3.30 -6.95 -12.58
C GLN A 1138 -3.15 -7.60 -11.19
N TYR A 1139 -3.41 -6.81 -10.14
CA TYR A 1139 -3.34 -7.25 -8.74
C TYR A 1139 -4.38 -8.35 -8.43
N ARG A 1140 -3.93 -9.43 -7.79
CA ARG A 1140 -4.82 -10.46 -7.23
C ARG A 1140 -5.06 -10.15 -5.76
N ARG A 1141 -6.33 -9.98 -5.39
CA ARG A 1141 -6.71 -9.64 -4.02
C ARG A 1141 -6.35 -10.77 -3.06
N ASN A 1142 -5.74 -10.34 -1.97
CA ASN A 1142 -5.33 -11.15 -0.85
C ASN A 1142 -6.38 -11.07 0.27
N MET A 1143 -6.74 -12.22 0.87
CA MET A 1143 -7.67 -12.30 2.02
C MET A 1143 -7.02 -13.00 3.20
#